data_AF-A0A1H2NSF1-F1
#
_entry.id   AF-A0A1H2NSF1-F1
#
_cell.length_a   1.000
_cell.length_b   1.000
_cell.length_c   1.000
_cell.angle_alpha   90.00
_cell.angle_beta   90.00
_cell.angle_gamma   90.00
#
_symmetry.space_group_name_H-M   'P 1'
#
loop_
_entity.id
_entity.type
_entity.pdbx_description
1 polymer ?
#
loop_
_entity_poly.entity_id
_entity_poly.type
_entity_poly.pdbx_seq_one_letter_code
_entity_poly.pdbx_strand_id
1 'polypeptide(L)'
;MRIRLLSSLTLALFAGVSIQAQASSDDSCYPDWRVSRDTLTGCSNMPFLSPGNDSRVNLRLLLADQKSAPLTPNALGEDDLAQGFGPVPFPVYRLVPNPPAMQSSEEQGAASSTELDQLLGSLGIQREIAPAAGEQFLSGEGSRCRSNNDDSAAAFIRQVSQADIPANERALLANARLKLLTTCDWQGSVLLEPQLIASTQGRELTTYLLAASDFYSGRFVYAERGFVAVSVTSLPWLKETAVYMIARASLNHAQENAFDEYGMPQRQAVDKNALDEAEHSFLSYLKTYPQGEYAASAHGLLRRVHWLADDANKLAEDFVWQLTEASDAQRNVSIDELVEETDNKLLTSYADSVSNPMLLLISDLMGMRASNPPKLTREILDTQKAAFANEPALYAYVQAAFALYVEHQPDSALKHLPRELPSNLDYFAFSQQTLRGLALEAKQDWQGAADLWLQLLPLAKQPLQRDQLELALAMNYERSGQLAKVFASDSPIQSRQVRYILLRSVAGPELLRQQITQASDPQERSTAQFVLLYKDLLRGQFATFAEDLQQLPASPSADKLGTSLGYVYDGGQSLKLFHWNGDQAQSGYACPSIAQTAGTLQNDPKNPQGLNCLGEFILRNGLDSMPLEHARSAGSLGSSASDFKGQTFSRLEGYKQVIANPKAPRDDKAYALFRAINCYAPSGYNSCGGEDVDKALRKGWFRQLKSGFADTQWGKSLQYYW
;
A
#
# COMPACT_ATOMS: atom_id res chain seq x y z
N MET A 1 -58.45 -23.43 2.87
CA MET A 1 -57.92 -24.66 3.50
C MET A 1 -56.96 -25.30 2.50
N ARG A 2 -55.68 -25.48 2.88
CA ARG A 2 -54.54 -25.95 2.04
C ARG A 2 -54.15 -24.91 0.96
N ILE A 3 -52.97 -24.30 0.93
CA ILE A 3 -51.62 -24.85 1.02
C ILE A 3 -50.73 -23.81 1.75
N ARG A 4 -50.47 -24.03 3.04
CA ARG A 4 -49.36 -23.43 3.80
C ARG A 4 -48.49 -24.59 4.22
N LEU A 5 -47.49 -24.96 3.42
CA LEU A 5 -46.46 -25.97 3.78
C LEU A 5 -45.28 -26.06 2.79
N LEU A 6 -45.06 -25.05 1.94
CA LEU A 6 -43.96 -25.06 0.95
C LEU A 6 -42.89 -23.99 1.16
N SER A 7 -43.00 -23.16 2.20
CA SER A 7 -42.02 -22.10 2.48
C SER A 7 -40.91 -22.53 3.46
N SER A 8 -41.02 -23.72 4.05
CA SER A 8 -40.11 -24.19 5.10
C SER A 8 -39.05 -25.20 4.60
N LEU A 9 -39.16 -25.69 3.36
CA LEU A 9 -38.19 -26.64 2.80
C LEU A 9 -37.14 -25.99 1.90
N THR A 10 -37.37 -24.77 1.41
CA THR A 10 -36.39 -24.02 0.62
C THR A 10 -35.31 -23.34 1.48
N LEU A 11 -35.61 -23.00 2.74
CA LEU A 11 -34.60 -22.45 3.65
C LEU A 11 -33.62 -23.51 4.18
N ALA A 12 -33.97 -24.81 4.14
CA ALA A 12 -33.09 -25.88 4.60
C ALA A 12 -32.15 -26.43 3.51
N LEU A 13 -32.45 -26.17 2.22
CA LEU A 13 -31.61 -26.62 1.10
C LEU A 13 -30.52 -25.62 0.67
N PHE A 14 -30.55 -24.38 1.14
CA PHE A 14 -29.48 -23.39 0.92
C PHE A 14 -28.43 -23.33 2.04
N ALA A 15 -28.61 -24.06 3.14
CA ALA A 15 -27.59 -24.20 4.19
C ALA A 15 -26.52 -25.26 3.85
N GLY A 16 -26.68 -26.03 2.76
CA GLY A 16 -25.79 -27.14 2.35
C GLY A 16 -24.86 -26.82 1.18
N VAL A 17 -24.93 -25.61 0.63
CA VAL A 17 -23.95 -25.11 -0.34
C VAL A 17 -23.24 -23.93 0.31
N SER A 18 -22.36 -24.25 1.25
CA SER A 18 -21.28 -23.35 1.64
C SER A 18 -20.40 -23.18 0.40
N ILE A 19 -20.81 -22.31 -0.52
CA ILE A 19 -19.82 -21.60 -1.34
C ILE A 19 -18.92 -20.98 -0.28
N GLN A 20 -17.66 -21.44 -0.25
CA GLN A 20 -16.68 -20.82 0.62
C GLN A 20 -16.84 -19.33 0.43
N ALA A 21 -17.27 -18.64 1.49
CA ALA A 21 -16.95 -17.23 1.61
C ALA A 21 -15.46 -17.22 1.31
N GLN A 22 -15.10 -16.62 0.17
CA GLN A 22 -13.73 -16.23 -0.09
C GLN A 22 -13.44 -15.30 1.07
N ALA A 23 -12.89 -15.88 2.14
CA ALA A 23 -12.29 -15.14 3.22
C ALA A 23 -11.43 -14.10 2.51
N SER A 24 -11.67 -12.83 2.82
CA SER A 24 -10.74 -11.74 2.56
C SER A 24 -9.34 -12.35 2.54
N SER A 25 -8.73 -12.51 1.35
CA SER A 25 -7.31 -12.82 1.34
C SER A 25 -6.71 -11.60 1.98
N ASP A 26 -6.11 -11.76 3.16
CA ASP A 26 -5.38 -10.67 3.79
C ASP A 26 -4.45 -10.11 2.72
N ASP A 27 -4.71 -8.87 2.30
CA ASP A 27 -3.93 -8.16 1.29
C ASP A 27 -2.57 -7.89 1.95
N SER A 28 -1.72 -8.92 1.91
CA SER A 28 -0.50 -8.97 2.69
C SER A 28 0.57 -8.20 1.95
N CYS A 29 1.00 -7.11 2.57
CA CYS A 29 1.94 -6.17 2.02
C CYS A 29 3.33 -6.44 2.58
N TYR A 30 4.26 -6.92 1.76
CA TYR A 30 5.63 -7.21 2.18
C TYR A 30 6.65 -6.42 1.37
N PRO A 31 7.73 -5.93 2.00
CA PRO A 31 8.79 -5.23 1.30
C PRO A 31 9.62 -6.19 0.47
N ASP A 32 9.83 -5.82 -0.78
CA ASP A 32 10.87 -6.41 -1.60
C ASP A 32 11.99 -5.41 -1.84
N TRP A 33 13.13 -5.73 -1.23
CA TRP A 33 14.32 -4.92 -1.04
C TRP A 33 15.16 -4.80 -2.32
N ARG A 34 14.52 -4.36 -3.42
CA ARG A 34 15.13 -4.10 -4.73
C ARG A 34 14.98 -2.64 -5.09
N VAL A 35 16.08 -1.94 -5.34
CA VAL A 35 16.07 -0.56 -5.85
C VAL A 35 15.54 -0.47 -7.28
N SER A 36 16.07 -1.29 -8.20
CA SER A 36 15.64 -1.30 -9.60
C SER A 36 14.50 -2.29 -9.81
N ARG A 37 13.34 -1.79 -10.25
CA ARG A 37 12.14 -2.60 -10.54
C ARG A 37 11.30 -1.94 -11.62
N ASP A 38 10.69 -2.79 -12.44
CA ASP A 38 9.72 -2.46 -13.47
C ASP A 38 8.32 -3.07 -13.20
N THR A 39 8.16 -3.80 -12.10
CA THR A 39 6.88 -4.38 -11.67
C THR A 39 6.19 -3.47 -10.65
N LEU A 40 4.94 -3.11 -10.89
CA LEU A 40 4.12 -2.40 -9.90
C LEU A 40 3.93 -3.24 -8.63
N THR A 41 4.23 -2.65 -7.48
CA THR A 41 3.77 -3.15 -6.18
C THR A 41 3.46 -1.98 -5.27
N GLY A 42 2.23 -1.92 -4.77
CA GLY A 42 1.82 -0.90 -3.79
C GLY A 42 2.63 -0.95 -2.49
N CYS A 43 3.41 -2.02 -2.29
CA CYS A 43 4.16 -2.34 -1.08
C CYS A 43 5.65 -2.05 -1.17
N SER A 44 6.20 -1.67 -2.33
CA SER A 44 7.65 -1.45 -2.44
C SER A 44 8.02 -0.30 -3.34
N ASN A 45 7.51 0.87 -2.97
CA ASN A 45 7.84 2.12 -3.61
C ASN A 45 9.21 2.64 -3.19
N MET A 46 9.80 3.45 -4.07
CA MET A 46 11.11 4.07 -3.91
C MET A 46 11.00 5.59 -4.05
N PRO A 47 11.84 6.37 -3.35
CA PRO A 47 11.77 7.84 -3.35
C PRO A 47 12.45 8.46 -4.58
N PHE A 48 12.28 7.84 -5.74
CA PHE A 48 12.72 8.33 -7.04
C PHE A 48 11.69 7.91 -8.10
N LEU A 49 11.60 8.67 -9.20
CA LEU A 49 10.69 8.36 -10.30
C LEU A 49 11.03 6.98 -10.88
N SER A 50 10.08 6.06 -10.91
CA SER A 50 10.35 4.67 -11.30
C SER A 50 9.13 4.01 -11.92
N PRO A 51 9.29 3.14 -12.94
CA PRO A 51 8.18 2.35 -13.47
C PRO A 51 7.52 1.46 -12.40
N GLY A 52 8.32 0.93 -11.47
CA GLY A 52 7.86 0.02 -10.41
C GLY A 52 7.07 0.68 -9.28
N ASN A 53 7.08 2.01 -9.18
CA ASN A 53 6.30 2.75 -8.18
C ASN A 53 4.81 2.76 -8.51
N ASP A 54 3.99 2.87 -7.47
CA ASP A 54 2.64 3.39 -7.55
C ASP A 54 2.66 4.79 -8.19
N SER A 55 1.74 5.05 -9.12
CA SER A 55 1.70 6.31 -9.88
C SER A 55 1.49 7.52 -8.96
N ARG A 56 0.80 7.35 -7.83
CA ARG A 56 0.63 8.38 -6.81
C ARG A 56 1.95 8.76 -6.14
N VAL A 57 2.88 7.81 -6.00
CA VAL A 57 4.22 8.09 -5.47
C VAL A 57 5.00 8.94 -6.48
N ASN A 58 5.02 8.54 -7.75
CA ASN A 58 5.69 9.32 -8.80
C ASN A 58 5.11 10.74 -8.90
N LEU A 59 3.79 10.90 -8.82
CA LEU A 59 3.13 12.20 -8.79
C LEU A 59 3.58 13.03 -7.58
N ARG A 60 3.53 12.47 -6.37
CA ARG A 60 3.96 13.17 -5.14
C ARG A 60 5.42 13.62 -5.17
N LEU A 61 6.31 12.84 -5.79
CA LEU A 61 7.71 13.24 -5.96
C LEU A 61 7.83 14.51 -6.82
N LEU A 62 7.08 14.60 -7.92
CA LEU A 62 7.05 15.80 -8.78
C LEU A 62 6.42 17.01 -8.06
N LEU A 63 5.35 16.79 -7.29
CA LEU A 63 4.70 17.86 -6.51
C LEU A 63 5.61 18.40 -5.40
N ALA A 64 6.44 17.55 -4.80
CA ALA A 64 7.42 17.98 -3.81
C ALA A 64 8.50 18.89 -4.42
N ASP A 65 8.94 18.61 -5.65
CA ASP A 65 9.92 19.44 -6.35
C ASP A 65 9.35 20.78 -6.77
N GLN A 66 8.08 20.80 -7.19
CA GLN A 66 7.34 22.04 -7.48
C GLN A 66 6.95 22.81 -6.22
N LYS A 67 7.23 22.27 -5.02
CA LYS A 67 6.87 22.84 -3.71
C LYS A 67 5.37 23.00 -3.49
N SER A 68 4.56 22.28 -4.27
CA SER A 68 3.11 22.28 -4.16
C SER A 68 2.65 21.41 -2.99
N ALA A 69 3.33 20.27 -2.76
CA ALA A 69 3.11 19.43 -1.58
C ALA A 69 4.39 18.68 -1.19
N PRO A 70 4.90 18.81 0.04
CA PRO A 70 6.08 18.07 0.48
C PRO A 70 5.79 16.56 0.60
N LEU A 71 6.83 15.74 0.41
CA LEU A 71 6.73 14.31 0.70
C LEU A 71 6.81 14.07 2.22
N THR A 72 5.71 13.69 2.86
CA THR A 72 5.63 13.48 4.32
C THR A 72 5.30 12.04 4.67
N PRO A 73 6.27 11.11 4.61
CA PRO A 73 6.01 9.71 4.94
C PRO A 73 5.72 9.53 6.44
N ASN A 74 4.62 8.86 6.76
CA ASN A 74 4.30 8.44 8.12
C ASN A 74 5.42 7.56 8.70
N ALA A 75 5.67 7.67 10.01
CA ALA A 75 6.64 6.82 10.69
C ALA A 75 6.22 5.34 10.61
N LEU A 76 7.21 4.44 10.68
CA LEU A 76 6.94 3.00 10.73
C LEU A 76 6.35 2.64 12.11
N GLY A 77 5.21 1.96 12.12
CA GLY A 77 4.62 1.34 13.30
C GLY A 77 5.20 -0.03 13.62
N GLU A 78 4.74 -0.64 14.71
CA GLU A 78 5.15 -2.00 15.11
C GLU A 78 4.79 -3.03 14.05
N ASP A 79 3.61 -2.92 13.44
CA ASP A 79 3.15 -3.83 12.38
C ASP A 79 4.02 -3.74 11.12
N ASP A 80 4.41 -2.52 10.71
CA ASP A 80 5.32 -2.33 9.57
C ASP A 80 6.65 -3.05 9.82
N LEU A 81 7.21 -2.88 11.03
CA LEU A 81 8.46 -3.53 11.43
C LEU A 81 8.29 -5.05 11.55
N ALA A 82 7.12 -5.53 11.99
CA ALA A 82 6.81 -6.96 12.07
C ALA A 82 6.62 -7.60 10.68
N GLN A 83 6.19 -6.83 9.68
CA GLN A 83 6.14 -7.24 8.27
C GLN A 83 7.53 -7.22 7.60
N GLY A 84 8.52 -6.63 8.26
CA GLY A 84 9.89 -6.52 7.77
C GLY A 84 10.19 -5.24 6.99
N PHE A 85 9.35 -4.21 7.09
CA PHE A 85 9.63 -2.91 6.49
C PHE A 85 10.79 -2.19 7.17
N GLY A 86 11.55 -1.48 6.34
CA GLY A 86 12.36 -0.35 6.77
C GLY A 86 11.80 0.94 6.17
N PRO A 87 12.54 2.06 6.26
CA PRO A 87 12.08 3.32 5.69
C PRO A 87 11.91 3.26 4.17
N VAL A 88 12.76 2.49 3.48
CA VAL A 88 12.74 2.23 2.04
C VAL A 88 13.16 0.76 1.80
N PRO A 89 12.45 -0.02 0.95
CA PRO A 89 11.20 0.32 0.24
C PRO A 89 10.04 0.62 1.19
N PHE A 90 9.01 1.33 0.71
CA PHE A 90 7.84 1.68 1.52
C PHE A 90 6.50 1.40 0.81
N PRO A 91 5.46 1.08 1.57
CA PRO A 91 4.12 0.94 1.03
C PRO A 91 3.45 2.30 0.83
N VAL A 92 2.57 2.41 -0.16
CA VAL A 92 1.95 3.68 -0.59
C VAL A 92 1.16 4.36 0.52
N TYR A 93 0.55 3.60 1.44
CA TYR A 93 -0.22 4.14 2.56
C TYR A 93 0.63 5.01 3.50
N ARG A 94 1.97 4.88 3.49
CA ARG A 94 2.83 5.78 4.26
C ARG A 94 2.81 7.22 3.75
N LEU A 95 2.35 7.45 2.52
CA LEU A 95 2.20 8.79 1.96
C LEU A 95 0.77 9.35 2.04
N VAL A 96 -0.18 8.54 2.53
CA VAL A 96 -1.53 9.01 2.80
C VAL A 96 -1.51 9.65 4.19
N PRO A 97 -2.06 10.87 4.38
CA PRO A 97 -2.16 11.46 5.71
C PRO A 97 -2.86 10.47 6.63
N ASN A 98 -2.34 10.29 7.84
CA ASN A 98 -3.12 9.62 8.87
C ASN A 98 -4.46 10.37 8.96
N PRO A 99 -5.60 9.68 8.86
CA PRO A 99 -6.87 10.35 9.05
C PRO A 99 -6.77 11.11 10.37
N PRO A 100 -7.07 12.42 10.41
CA PRO A 100 -7.11 13.12 11.68
C PRO A 100 -7.99 12.28 12.60
N ALA A 101 -7.50 11.98 13.81
CA ALA A 101 -8.25 11.21 14.80
C ALA A 101 -9.64 11.81 14.83
N MET A 102 -10.64 11.11 14.27
CA MET A 102 -11.90 11.68 13.77
C MET A 102 -12.24 12.94 14.57
N GLN A 103 -11.84 14.12 14.06
CA GLN A 103 -12.61 15.32 14.37
C GLN A 103 -13.87 15.01 13.63
N SER A 104 -14.80 14.40 14.35
CA SER A 104 -15.94 13.77 13.77
C SER A 104 -16.63 14.83 12.93
N SER A 105 -17.19 14.41 11.80
CA SER A 105 -18.19 15.20 11.07
C SER A 105 -19.30 15.74 12.00
N GLU A 106 -19.40 15.24 13.24
CA GLU A 106 -20.18 15.79 14.34
C GLU A 106 -19.70 17.15 14.86
N GLU A 107 -18.41 17.49 14.89
CA GLU A 107 -17.93 18.81 15.38
C GLU A 107 -18.24 19.95 14.38
N GLN A 108 -18.04 19.70 13.08
CA GLN A 108 -18.44 20.65 12.01
C GLN A 108 -19.96 20.66 11.78
N GLY A 109 -20.62 19.50 11.87
CA GLY A 109 -22.09 19.37 11.85
C GLY A 109 -22.76 20.04 13.06
N ALA A 110 -22.11 20.05 14.23
CA ALA A 110 -22.61 20.75 15.41
C ALA A 110 -22.46 22.27 15.29
N ALA A 111 -21.35 22.77 14.72
CA ALA A 111 -21.14 24.20 14.51
C ALA A 111 -22.11 24.79 13.47
N SER A 112 -22.33 24.09 12.35
CA SER A 112 -23.25 24.49 11.28
C SER A 112 -24.72 24.43 11.70
N SER A 113 -25.12 23.36 12.40
CA SER A 113 -26.47 23.26 12.99
C SER A 113 -26.73 24.38 14.00
N THR A 114 -25.72 24.76 14.79
CA THR A 114 -25.80 25.89 15.74
C THR A 114 -26.07 27.23 15.04
N GLU A 115 -25.45 27.53 13.90
CA GLU A 115 -25.72 28.79 13.18
C GLU A 115 -27.13 28.83 12.59
N LEU A 116 -27.55 27.74 11.94
CA LEU A 116 -28.89 27.64 11.36
C LEU A 116 -29.96 27.84 12.44
N ASP A 117 -29.81 27.19 13.59
CA ASP A 117 -30.75 27.30 14.70
C ASP A 117 -30.81 28.73 15.29
N GLN A 118 -29.68 29.44 15.36
CA GLN A 118 -29.64 30.84 15.78
C GLN A 118 -30.38 31.75 14.79
N LEU A 119 -30.15 31.56 13.48
CA LEU A 119 -30.83 32.32 12.43
C LEU A 119 -32.34 32.08 12.47
N LEU A 120 -32.78 30.82 12.64
CA LEU A 120 -34.21 30.47 12.76
C LEU A 120 -34.84 31.03 14.05
N GLY A 121 -34.11 31.00 15.16
CA GLY A 121 -34.55 31.58 16.43
C GLY A 121 -34.85 33.07 16.30
N SER A 122 -34.06 33.82 15.52
CA SER A 122 -34.31 35.24 15.24
C SER A 122 -35.62 35.49 14.45
N LEU A 123 -36.12 34.48 13.75
CA LEU A 123 -37.38 34.50 13.00
C LEU A 123 -38.56 33.90 13.80
N GLY A 124 -38.32 33.48 15.05
CA GLY A 124 -39.33 32.83 15.89
C GLY A 124 -39.70 31.41 15.43
N ILE A 125 -38.82 30.75 14.67
CA ILE A 125 -39.04 29.39 14.14
C ILE A 125 -38.25 28.40 14.99
N GLN A 126 -38.93 27.37 15.48
CA GLN A 126 -38.29 26.21 16.10
C GLN A 126 -38.21 25.07 15.09
N ARG A 127 -36.99 24.57 14.87
CA ARG A 127 -36.73 23.41 14.01
C ARG A 127 -36.90 22.12 14.79
N GLU A 128 -37.59 21.15 14.20
CA GLU A 128 -37.50 19.75 14.65
C GLU A 128 -36.17 19.16 14.17
N ILE A 129 -35.42 18.55 15.09
CA ILE A 129 -34.12 17.96 14.76
C ILE A 129 -34.35 16.72 13.88
N ALA A 130 -34.08 16.88 12.60
CA ALA A 130 -34.07 15.81 11.61
C ALA A 130 -32.78 15.91 10.78
N PRO A 131 -32.16 14.76 10.44
CA PRO A 131 -30.93 14.76 9.65
C PRO A 131 -31.21 15.35 8.26
N ALA A 132 -30.33 16.24 7.82
CA ALA A 132 -30.43 16.81 6.49
C ALA A 132 -30.22 15.72 5.42
N ALA A 133 -30.82 15.89 4.24
CA ALA A 133 -30.68 14.90 3.17
C ALA A 133 -29.22 14.66 2.77
N GLY A 134 -28.37 15.70 2.84
CA GLY A 134 -26.95 15.59 2.57
C GLY A 134 -26.17 14.71 3.55
N GLU A 135 -26.68 14.48 4.77
CA GLU A 135 -26.06 13.65 5.82
C GLU A 135 -26.30 12.16 5.62
N GLN A 136 -27.19 11.78 4.68
CA GLN A 136 -27.48 10.37 4.39
C GLN A 136 -26.39 9.68 3.57
N PHE A 137 -25.46 10.45 2.99
CA PHE A 137 -24.44 9.96 2.08
C PHE A 137 -23.10 9.76 2.79
N LEU A 138 -22.40 8.68 2.48
CA LEU A 138 -21.07 8.42 3.02
C LEU A 138 -20.04 9.40 2.45
N SER A 139 -18.91 9.55 3.15
CA SER A 139 -17.77 10.29 2.60
C SER A 139 -17.31 9.64 1.29
N GLY A 140 -17.05 10.45 0.26
CA GLY A 140 -16.75 9.99 -1.10
C GLY A 140 -17.97 9.58 -1.95
N GLU A 141 -19.15 9.41 -1.37
CA GLU A 141 -20.37 9.16 -2.15
C GLU A 141 -20.80 10.44 -2.89
N GLY A 142 -21.13 10.31 -4.18
CA GLY A 142 -21.49 11.43 -5.04
C GLY A 142 -23.00 11.53 -5.24
N SER A 143 -23.63 12.58 -4.73
CA SER A 143 -25.05 12.86 -4.96
C SER A 143 -25.31 14.36 -5.03
N ARG A 144 -26.25 14.77 -5.89
CA ARG A 144 -26.74 16.16 -5.97
C ARG A 144 -27.24 16.67 -4.61
N CYS A 145 -27.75 15.77 -3.77
CA CYS A 145 -28.31 16.08 -2.46
C CYS A 145 -27.26 16.28 -1.38
N ARG A 146 -25.98 15.99 -1.62
CA ARG A 146 -24.92 16.31 -0.64
C ARG A 146 -24.83 17.79 -0.32
N SER A 147 -25.24 18.67 -1.25
CA SER A 147 -25.35 20.10 -0.99
C SER A 147 -26.62 20.52 -0.24
N ASN A 148 -27.53 19.60 0.10
CA ASN A 148 -28.72 19.89 0.89
C ASN A 148 -28.45 19.59 2.37
N ASN A 149 -27.67 20.49 2.98
CA ASN A 149 -27.21 20.39 4.37
C ASN A 149 -27.51 21.68 5.14
N ASP A 150 -27.20 21.67 6.44
CA ASP A 150 -27.45 22.79 7.35
C ASP A 150 -26.74 24.08 6.89
N ASP A 151 -25.50 24.01 6.37
CA ASP A 151 -24.77 25.16 5.83
C ASP A 151 -25.51 25.84 4.67
N SER A 152 -25.97 25.06 3.70
CA SER A 152 -26.71 25.57 2.55
C SER A 152 -28.06 26.17 2.96
N ALA A 153 -28.67 25.65 4.04
CA ALA A 153 -29.89 26.22 4.61
C ALA A 153 -29.59 27.53 5.33
N ALA A 154 -28.56 27.59 6.17
CA ALA A 154 -28.12 28.79 6.87
C ALA A 154 -27.79 29.92 5.88
N ALA A 155 -27.07 29.61 4.79
CA ALA A 155 -26.78 30.56 3.72
C ALA A 155 -28.05 31.20 3.13
N PHE A 156 -29.08 30.39 2.83
CA PHE A 156 -30.36 30.89 2.33
C PHE A 156 -31.12 31.72 3.38
N ILE A 157 -31.21 31.25 4.63
CA ILE A 157 -31.90 31.98 5.71
C ILE A 157 -31.23 33.34 5.96
N ARG A 158 -29.91 33.43 5.86
CA ARG A 158 -29.18 34.69 5.97
C ARG A 158 -29.67 35.72 4.95
N GLN A 159 -29.93 35.30 3.71
CA GLN A 159 -30.48 36.16 2.67
C GLN A 159 -31.93 36.54 2.91
N VAL A 160 -32.76 35.61 3.40
CA VAL A 160 -34.15 35.89 3.81
C VAL A 160 -34.20 36.99 4.89
N SER A 161 -33.26 36.95 5.85
CA SER A 161 -33.15 37.95 6.91
C SER A 161 -32.67 39.31 6.42
N GLN A 162 -31.82 39.35 5.38
CA GLN A 162 -31.29 40.59 4.79
C GLN A 162 -32.21 41.22 3.73
N ALA A 163 -33.15 40.45 3.18
CA ALA A 163 -34.06 40.91 2.15
C ALA A 163 -35.13 41.89 2.68
N ASP A 164 -35.50 42.84 1.82
CA ASP A 164 -36.57 43.81 2.02
C ASP A 164 -37.94 43.15 1.79
N ILE A 165 -38.32 42.30 2.75
CA ILE A 165 -39.55 41.51 2.71
C ILE A 165 -40.28 41.55 4.07
N PRO A 166 -41.63 41.50 4.08
CA PRO A 166 -42.42 41.45 5.31
C PRO A 166 -42.10 40.23 6.19
N ALA A 167 -42.29 40.37 7.51
CA ALA A 167 -41.99 39.33 8.48
C ALA A 167 -42.74 38.00 8.24
N ASN A 168 -43.99 38.06 7.76
CA ASN A 168 -44.75 36.87 7.38
C ASN A 168 -44.12 36.15 6.17
N GLU A 169 -43.60 36.88 5.19
CA GLU A 169 -42.92 36.29 4.04
C GLU A 169 -41.58 35.66 4.44
N ARG A 170 -40.82 36.29 5.37
CA ARG A 170 -39.61 35.68 5.96
C ARG A 170 -39.91 34.34 6.59
N ALA A 171 -40.96 34.27 7.41
CA ALA A 171 -41.35 33.04 8.09
C ALA A 171 -41.78 31.95 7.10
N LEU A 172 -42.51 32.30 6.04
CA LEU A 172 -42.91 31.37 4.99
C LEU A 172 -41.71 30.79 4.23
N LEU A 173 -40.78 31.64 3.79
CA LEU A 173 -39.57 31.20 3.07
C LEU A 173 -38.66 30.33 3.94
N ALA A 174 -38.50 30.68 5.21
CA ALA A 174 -37.67 29.93 6.15
C ALA A 174 -38.25 28.53 6.41
N ASN A 175 -39.55 28.43 6.70
CA ASN A 175 -40.21 27.13 6.88
C ASN A 175 -40.16 26.26 5.63
N ALA A 176 -40.27 26.86 4.44
CA ALA A 176 -40.16 26.13 3.20
C ALA A 176 -38.74 25.59 2.96
N ARG A 177 -37.69 26.35 3.30
CA ARG A 177 -36.31 25.88 3.19
C ARG A 177 -36.05 24.71 4.14
N LEU A 178 -36.63 24.73 5.34
CA LEU A 178 -36.54 23.63 6.31
C LEU A 178 -37.25 22.37 5.82
N LYS A 179 -38.42 22.50 5.20
CA LYS A 179 -39.10 21.35 4.56
C LYS A 179 -38.25 20.74 3.46
N LEU A 180 -37.57 21.58 2.67
CA LEU A 180 -36.68 21.10 1.61
C LEU A 180 -35.43 20.38 2.17
N LEU A 181 -34.98 20.74 3.37
CA LEU A 181 -33.71 20.26 3.95
C LEU A 181 -33.62 18.74 4.09
N THR A 182 -34.75 18.07 4.28
CA THR A 182 -34.84 16.61 4.43
C THR A 182 -35.18 15.87 3.14
N THR A 183 -35.35 16.59 2.02
CA THR A 183 -35.82 16.01 0.75
C THR A 183 -34.66 15.64 -0.17
N CYS A 184 -34.67 14.40 -0.67
CA CYS A 184 -33.84 13.92 -1.78
C CYS A 184 -34.57 12.83 -2.58
N ASP A 185 -35.84 13.06 -2.91
CA ASP A 185 -36.64 12.10 -3.67
C ASP A 185 -37.49 12.78 -4.77
N TRP A 186 -38.07 11.93 -5.62
CA TRP A 186 -38.88 12.31 -6.77
C TRP A 186 -40.30 12.79 -6.38
N GLN A 187 -40.70 12.68 -5.11
CA GLN A 187 -42.02 13.11 -4.65
C GLN A 187 -41.97 14.59 -4.29
N GLY A 188 -41.98 15.43 -5.33
CA GLY A 188 -41.95 16.88 -5.20
C GLY A 188 -43.05 17.38 -4.25
N SER A 189 -42.64 17.78 -3.04
CA SER A 189 -43.54 18.43 -2.08
C SER A 189 -43.79 19.86 -2.53
N VAL A 190 -45.04 20.34 -2.43
CA VAL A 190 -45.33 21.76 -2.60
C VAL A 190 -44.69 22.52 -1.44
N LEU A 191 -43.53 23.13 -1.69
CA LEU A 191 -42.74 23.81 -0.67
C LEU A 191 -43.39 25.12 -0.21
N LEU A 192 -44.07 25.82 -1.14
CA LEU A 192 -44.66 27.14 -0.95
C LEU A 192 -45.88 27.32 -1.85
N GLU A 193 -46.80 28.15 -1.37
CA GLU A 193 -47.88 28.73 -2.15
C GLU A 193 -47.44 30.12 -2.67
N PRO A 194 -47.04 30.26 -3.94
CA PRO A 194 -46.44 31.51 -4.44
C PRO A 194 -47.36 32.73 -4.30
N GLN A 195 -48.69 32.52 -4.30
CA GLN A 195 -49.69 33.55 -4.09
C GLN A 195 -49.60 34.27 -2.73
N LEU A 196 -48.94 33.67 -1.73
CA LEU A 196 -48.79 34.24 -0.39
C LEU A 196 -47.60 35.19 -0.27
N ILE A 197 -46.77 35.31 -1.31
CA ILE A 197 -45.56 36.13 -1.35
C ILE A 197 -45.72 37.25 -2.39
N ALA A 198 -45.86 38.49 -1.91
CA ALA A 198 -46.19 39.64 -2.75
C ALA A 198 -44.97 40.53 -3.03
N SER A 199 -43.99 40.58 -2.13
CA SER A 199 -42.79 41.42 -2.31
C SER A 199 -41.92 40.95 -3.47
N THR A 200 -41.20 41.87 -4.11
CA THR A 200 -40.32 41.57 -5.25
C THR A 200 -39.23 40.59 -4.85
N GLN A 201 -38.45 40.91 -3.80
CA GLN A 201 -37.37 40.03 -3.33
C GLN A 201 -37.91 38.70 -2.76
N GLY A 202 -39.11 38.70 -2.16
CA GLY A 202 -39.76 37.47 -1.71
C GLY A 202 -40.10 36.54 -2.87
N ARG A 203 -40.58 37.07 -4.01
CA ARG A 203 -40.86 36.29 -5.21
C ARG A 203 -39.60 35.73 -5.86
N GLU A 204 -38.51 36.50 -5.85
CA GLU A 204 -37.20 36.03 -6.34
C GLU A 204 -36.68 34.87 -5.47
N LEU A 205 -36.70 35.02 -4.14
CA LEU A 205 -36.32 33.95 -3.21
C LEU A 205 -37.24 32.72 -3.30
N THR A 206 -38.54 32.92 -3.55
CA THR A 206 -39.49 31.83 -3.79
C THR A 206 -39.14 31.07 -5.06
N THR A 207 -38.84 31.78 -6.15
CA THR A 207 -38.47 31.18 -7.44
C THR A 207 -37.20 30.35 -7.32
N TYR A 208 -36.20 30.87 -6.60
CA TYR A 208 -35.00 30.10 -6.27
C TYR A 208 -35.30 28.81 -5.50
N LEU A 209 -36.14 28.88 -4.46
CA LEU A 209 -36.42 27.73 -3.63
C LEU A 209 -37.21 26.63 -4.37
N LEU A 210 -38.10 27.03 -5.28
CA LEU A 210 -38.78 26.10 -6.19
C LEU A 210 -37.79 25.46 -7.17
N ALA A 211 -36.87 26.23 -7.74
CA ALA A 211 -35.81 25.71 -8.61
C ALA A 211 -34.88 24.73 -7.87
N ALA A 212 -34.54 25.03 -6.61
CA ALA A 212 -33.78 24.13 -5.74
C ALA A 212 -34.55 22.83 -5.44
N SER A 213 -35.87 22.92 -5.25
CA SER A 213 -36.73 21.73 -5.14
C SER A 213 -36.64 20.86 -6.39
N ASP A 214 -36.75 21.47 -7.57
CA ASP A 214 -36.65 20.75 -8.84
C ASP A 214 -35.29 20.09 -9.00
N PHE A 215 -34.21 20.79 -8.62
CA PHE A 215 -32.86 20.25 -8.64
C PHE A 215 -32.74 19.01 -7.73
N TYR A 216 -33.17 19.10 -6.48
CA TYR A 216 -33.09 17.96 -5.55
C TYR A 216 -34.02 16.82 -5.92
N SER A 217 -35.14 17.07 -6.60
CA SER A 217 -36.03 16.02 -7.11
C SER A 217 -35.62 15.44 -8.47
N GLY A 218 -34.53 15.91 -9.09
CA GLY A 218 -34.04 15.39 -10.37
C GLY A 218 -34.71 16.02 -11.61
N ARG A 219 -35.54 17.05 -11.45
CA ARG A 219 -36.23 17.77 -12.53
C ARG A 219 -35.34 18.86 -13.11
N PHE A 220 -34.16 18.49 -13.62
CA PHE A 220 -33.09 19.45 -13.95
C PHE A 220 -33.48 20.53 -14.96
N VAL A 221 -34.25 20.20 -16.00
CA VAL A 221 -34.73 21.18 -16.99
C VAL A 221 -35.62 22.26 -16.35
N TYR A 222 -36.43 21.90 -15.35
CA TYR A 222 -37.26 22.87 -14.63
C TYR A 222 -36.44 23.70 -13.64
N ALA A 223 -35.50 23.05 -12.96
CA ALA A 223 -34.55 23.72 -12.07
C ALA A 223 -33.75 24.80 -12.81
N GLU A 224 -33.20 24.47 -13.98
CA GLU A 224 -32.41 25.38 -14.81
C GLU A 224 -33.23 26.62 -15.20
N ARG A 225 -34.46 26.43 -15.70
CA ARG A 225 -35.37 27.55 -16.03
C ARG A 225 -35.65 28.45 -14.84
N GLY A 226 -35.86 27.86 -13.67
CA GLY A 226 -36.08 28.59 -12.43
C GLY A 226 -34.85 29.42 -12.01
N PHE A 227 -33.65 28.84 -12.07
CA PHE A 227 -32.41 29.57 -11.77
C PHE A 227 -32.11 30.67 -12.78
N VAL A 228 -32.32 30.44 -14.09
CA VAL A 228 -32.20 31.48 -15.13
C VAL A 228 -33.10 32.67 -14.81
N ALA A 229 -34.34 32.43 -14.39
CA ALA A 229 -35.30 33.49 -14.07
C ALA A 229 -34.84 34.41 -12.91
N VAL A 230 -34.00 33.91 -11.99
CA VAL A 230 -33.45 34.68 -10.87
C VAL A 230 -31.99 35.11 -11.05
N SER A 231 -31.34 34.76 -12.16
CA SER A 231 -29.96 35.18 -12.47
C SER A 231 -29.78 36.68 -12.76
N VAL A 232 -30.89 37.42 -12.89
CA VAL A 232 -30.92 38.88 -13.15
C VAL A 232 -31.43 39.71 -11.96
N THR A 233 -31.60 39.08 -10.79
CA THR A 233 -32.02 39.75 -9.53
C THR A 233 -31.03 40.84 -9.10
N SER A 234 -31.54 41.79 -8.30
CA SER A 234 -30.72 42.75 -7.57
C SER A 234 -30.05 42.19 -6.31
N LEU A 235 -30.48 41.02 -5.81
CA LEU A 235 -29.91 40.37 -4.63
C LEU A 235 -28.54 39.75 -4.98
N PRO A 236 -27.41 40.26 -4.44
CA PRO A 236 -26.07 39.85 -4.91
C PRO A 236 -25.79 38.35 -4.75
N TRP A 237 -26.08 37.79 -3.58
CA TRP A 237 -25.92 36.35 -3.33
C TRP A 237 -26.77 35.52 -4.29
N LEU A 238 -28.06 35.86 -4.40
CA LEU A 238 -28.99 35.09 -5.21
C LEU A 238 -28.59 35.12 -6.69
N LYS A 239 -28.09 36.25 -7.17
CA LYS A 239 -27.58 36.39 -8.54
C LYS A 239 -26.44 35.41 -8.83
N GLU A 240 -25.43 35.40 -7.96
CA GLU A 240 -24.26 34.52 -8.10
C GLU A 240 -24.64 33.04 -7.94
N THR A 241 -25.39 32.70 -6.89
CA THR A 241 -25.85 31.34 -6.63
C THR A 241 -26.72 30.80 -7.77
N ALA A 242 -27.58 31.63 -8.36
CA ALA A 242 -28.38 31.23 -9.52
C ALA A 242 -27.51 30.85 -10.72
N VAL A 243 -26.51 31.67 -11.06
CA VAL A 243 -25.56 31.37 -12.16
C VAL A 243 -24.81 30.06 -11.90
N TYR A 244 -24.34 29.85 -10.67
CA TYR A 244 -23.69 28.60 -10.29
C TYR A 244 -24.62 27.38 -10.36
N MET A 245 -25.88 27.53 -9.91
CA MET A 245 -26.85 26.45 -9.90
C MET A 245 -27.37 26.08 -11.29
N ILE A 246 -27.35 26.99 -12.27
CA ILE A 246 -27.58 26.67 -13.69
C ILE A 246 -26.56 25.63 -14.14
N ALA A 247 -25.26 25.90 -13.95
CA ALA A 247 -24.19 24.98 -14.33
C ALA A 247 -24.32 23.61 -13.65
N ARG A 248 -24.67 23.58 -12.36
CA ARG A 248 -24.92 22.32 -11.63
C ARG A 248 -26.14 21.56 -12.15
N ALA A 249 -27.22 22.26 -12.50
CA ALA A 249 -28.41 21.62 -13.07
C ALA A 249 -28.08 20.96 -14.40
N SER A 250 -27.36 21.65 -15.29
CA SER A 250 -26.92 21.11 -16.58
C SER A 250 -25.98 19.90 -16.41
N LEU A 251 -25.02 19.94 -15.48
CA LEU A 251 -24.15 18.79 -15.20
C LEU A 251 -24.94 17.57 -14.68
N ASN A 252 -25.92 17.79 -13.81
CA ASN A 252 -26.73 16.68 -13.30
C ASN A 252 -27.69 16.11 -14.36
N HIS A 253 -28.21 16.96 -15.24
CA HIS A 253 -28.93 16.54 -16.43
C HIS A 253 -28.05 15.68 -17.35
N ALA A 254 -26.81 16.13 -17.60
CA ALA A 254 -25.86 15.42 -18.45
C ALA A 254 -25.57 13.99 -17.97
N GLN A 255 -25.51 13.78 -16.66
CA GLN A 255 -25.11 12.50 -16.06
C GLN A 255 -26.27 11.63 -15.57
N GLU A 256 -27.54 11.99 -15.82
CA GLU A 256 -28.72 11.30 -15.27
C GLU A 256 -28.71 9.79 -15.56
N ASN A 257 -28.24 9.40 -16.75
CA ASN A 257 -28.16 8.00 -17.20
C ASN A 257 -26.71 7.51 -17.38
N ALA A 258 -25.72 8.28 -16.90
CA ALA A 258 -24.31 8.04 -17.19
C ALA A 258 -23.64 6.99 -16.28
N PHE A 259 -24.39 6.31 -15.41
CA PHE A 259 -23.87 5.31 -14.48
C PHE A 259 -24.75 4.06 -14.47
N ASP A 260 -24.14 2.88 -14.42
CA ASP A 260 -24.86 1.62 -14.26
C ASP A 260 -25.20 1.30 -12.80
N GLU A 261 -25.80 0.13 -12.56
CA GLU A 261 -26.21 -0.32 -11.22
C GLU A 261 -25.06 -0.50 -10.22
N TYR A 262 -23.81 -0.55 -10.71
CA TYR A 262 -22.60 -0.64 -9.89
C TYR A 262 -21.89 0.71 -9.74
N GLY A 263 -22.47 1.79 -10.28
CA GLY A 263 -21.87 3.12 -10.26
C GLY A 263 -20.71 3.29 -11.24
N MET A 264 -20.56 2.40 -12.22
CA MET A 264 -19.54 2.51 -13.25
C MET A 264 -20.00 3.43 -14.37
N PRO A 265 -19.13 4.33 -14.89
CA PRO A 265 -19.51 5.30 -15.90
C PRO A 265 -19.80 4.64 -17.25
N GLN A 266 -20.94 4.99 -17.83
CA GLN A 266 -21.40 4.62 -19.17
C GLN A 266 -21.35 5.86 -20.06
N ARG A 267 -20.17 6.20 -20.61
CA ARG A 267 -19.93 7.48 -21.31
C ARG A 267 -20.86 7.73 -22.49
N GLN A 268 -21.28 6.66 -23.17
CA GLN A 268 -22.24 6.74 -24.27
C GLN A 268 -23.64 7.21 -23.85
N ALA A 269 -23.97 7.12 -22.55
CA ALA A 269 -25.24 7.54 -21.98
C ALA A 269 -25.22 8.97 -21.38
N VAL A 270 -24.09 9.68 -21.49
CA VAL A 270 -23.97 11.09 -21.12
C VAL A 270 -24.70 11.96 -22.16
N ASP A 271 -25.57 12.87 -21.72
CA ASP A 271 -26.15 13.88 -22.61
C ASP A 271 -25.09 14.95 -22.92
N LYS A 272 -24.59 14.92 -24.16
CA LYS A 272 -23.51 15.80 -24.61
C LYS A 272 -23.91 17.28 -24.67
N ASN A 273 -25.15 17.58 -25.04
CA ASN A 273 -25.59 18.98 -25.11
C ASN A 273 -25.68 19.59 -23.71
N ALA A 274 -26.22 18.83 -22.75
CA ALA A 274 -26.28 19.27 -21.36
C ALA A 274 -24.87 19.37 -20.74
N LEU A 275 -23.93 18.52 -21.17
CA LEU A 275 -22.54 18.58 -20.74
C LEU A 275 -21.81 19.81 -21.28
N ASP A 276 -21.98 20.13 -22.57
CA ASP A 276 -21.42 21.33 -23.21
C ASP A 276 -21.96 22.60 -22.54
N GLU A 277 -23.26 22.62 -22.22
CA GLU A 277 -23.89 23.72 -21.48
C GLU A 277 -23.33 23.84 -20.06
N ALA A 278 -23.09 22.72 -19.38
CA ALA A 278 -22.46 22.72 -18.06
C ALA A 278 -21.04 23.29 -18.11
N GLU A 279 -20.21 22.87 -19.08
CA GLU A 279 -18.86 23.40 -19.28
C GLU A 279 -18.90 24.92 -19.50
N HIS A 280 -19.72 25.36 -20.47
CA HIS A 280 -19.87 26.77 -20.79
C HIS A 280 -20.31 27.60 -19.57
N SER A 281 -21.29 27.10 -18.82
CA SER A 281 -21.83 27.78 -17.65
C SER A 281 -20.82 27.86 -16.51
N PHE A 282 -20.05 26.80 -16.22
CA PHE A 282 -18.99 26.86 -15.20
C PHE A 282 -17.85 27.81 -15.60
N LEU A 283 -17.40 27.78 -16.85
CA LEU A 283 -16.36 28.69 -17.35
C LEU A 283 -16.82 30.16 -17.32
N SER A 284 -18.08 30.41 -17.69
CA SER A 284 -18.70 31.74 -17.61
C SER A 284 -18.83 32.23 -16.17
N TYR A 285 -19.21 31.33 -15.25
CA TYR A 285 -19.23 31.61 -13.81
C TYR A 285 -17.84 32.01 -13.31
N LEU A 286 -16.80 31.22 -13.58
CA LEU A 286 -15.42 31.51 -13.13
C LEU A 286 -14.86 32.80 -13.74
N LYS A 287 -15.25 33.15 -14.98
CA LYS A 287 -14.90 34.43 -15.59
C LYS A 287 -15.57 35.63 -14.92
N THR A 288 -16.82 35.45 -14.48
CA THR A 288 -17.63 36.52 -13.87
C THR A 288 -17.32 36.68 -12.39
N TYR A 289 -17.10 35.57 -11.69
CA TYR A 289 -16.88 35.43 -10.26
C TYR A 289 -15.58 34.64 -9.96
N PRO A 290 -14.40 35.15 -10.35
CA PRO A 290 -13.13 34.43 -10.19
C PRO A 290 -12.75 34.18 -8.72
N GLN A 291 -13.34 34.95 -7.80
CA GLN A 291 -13.20 34.80 -6.35
C GLN A 291 -14.58 34.66 -5.69
N GLY A 292 -15.55 34.13 -6.45
CA GLY A 292 -16.92 33.91 -5.96
C GLY A 292 -17.00 32.79 -4.93
N GLU A 293 -18.11 32.77 -4.20
CA GLU A 293 -18.41 31.80 -3.13
C GLU A 293 -18.31 30.34 -3.61
N TYR A 294 -18.59 30.09 -4.89
CA TYR A 294 -18.58 28.75 -5.49
C TYR A 294 -17.38 28.50 -6.42
N ALA A 295 -16.37 29.37 -6.46
CA ALA A 295 -15.23 29.26 -7.38
C ALA A 295 -14.48 27.93 -7.24
N ALA A 296 -14.11 27.55 -6.01
CA ALA A 296 -13.45 26.27 -5.75
C ALA A 296 -14.32 25.07 -6.22
N SER A 297 -15.62 25.10 -5.92
CA SER A 297 -16.55 24.04 -6.32
C SER A 297 -16.73 23.97 -7.83
N ALA A 298 -16.77 25.10 -8.54
CA ALA A 298 -16.83 25.15 -10.00
C ALA A 298 -15.57 24.55 -10.65
N HIS A 299 -14.36 24.85 -10.14
CA HIS A 299 -13.13 24.18 -10.58
C HIS A 299 -13.14 22.68 -10.30
N GLY A 300 -13.75 22.25 -9.19
CA GLY A 300 -13.97 20.84 -8.88
C GLY A 300 -14.89 20.13 -9.86
N LEU A 301 -16.01 20.77 -10.21
CA LEU A 301 -17.02 20.19 -11.10
C LEU A 301 -16.58 20.21 -12.56
N LEU A 302 -15.71 21.13 -12.98
CA LEU A 302 -15.09 21.10 -14.31
C LEU A 302 -14.27 19.82 -14.55
N ARG A 303 -13.56 19.31 -13.53
CA ARG A 303 -12.91 17.99 -13.63
C ARG A 303 -13.90 16.88 -13.97
N ARG A 304 -15.08 16.90 -13.33
CA ARG A 304 -16.14 15.93 -13.61
C ARG A 304 -16.71 16.12 -15.02
N VAL A 305 -16.89 17.37 -15.47
CA VAL A 305 -17.33 17.69 -16.83
C VAL A 305 -16.37 17.09 -17.85
N HIS A 306 -15.06 17.40 -17.76
CA HIS A 306 -14.07 16.90 -18.71
C HIS A 306 -13.86 15.37 -18.61
N TRP A 307 -14.01 14.79 -17.42
CA TRP A 307 -14.00 13.33 -17.25
C TRP A 307 -15.19 12.63 -17.92
N LEU A 308 -16.40 13.19 -17.83
CA LEU A 308 -17.59 12.68 -18.53
C LEU A 308 -17.51 12.93 -20.04
N ALA A 309 -16.83 13.99 -20.46
CA ALA A 309 -16.64 14.36 -21.86
C ALA A 309 -15.67 13.45 -22.62
N ASP A 310 -14.93 12.58 -21.92
CA ASP A 310 -13.81 11.82 -22.51
C ASP A 310 -12.65 12.75 -22.99
N ASP A 311 -12.51 13.93 -22.39
CA ASP A 311 -11.48 14.92 -22.76
C ASP A 311 -10.28 14.84 -21.82
N ALA A 312 -9.37 13.91 -22.13
CA ALA A 312 -8.16 13.69 -21.34
C ALA A 312 -7.26 14.93 -21.22
N ASN A 313 -7.25 15.80 -22.23
CA ASN A 313 -6.38 16.97 -22.25
C ASN A 313 -6.89 18.06 -21.31
N LYS A 314 -8.17 18.43 -21.41
CA LYS A 314 -8.75 19.40 -20.48
C LYS A 314 -8.78 18.87 -19.05
N LEU A 315 -9.05 17.57 -18.86
CA LEU A 315 -8.98 16.95 -17.54
C LEU A 315 -7.56 17.01 -16.95
N ALA A 316 -6.53 16.75 -17.77
CA ALA A 316 -5.14 16.89 -17.35
C ALA A 316 -4.81 18.34 -16.97
N GLU A 317 -5.26 19.32 -17.76
CA GLU A 317 -5.07 20.75 -17.45
C GLU A 317 -5.72 21.14 -16.12
N ASP A 318 -6.95 20.68 -15.85
CA ASP A 318 -7.62 20.95 -14.57
C ASP A 318 -6.86 20.36 -13.37
N PHE A 319 -6.37 19.13 -13.49
CA PHE A 319 -5.59 18.50 -12.41
C PHE A 319 -4.27 19.22 -12.21
N VAL A 320 -3.52 19.51 -13.28
CA VAL A 320 -2.24 20.20 -13.15
C VAL A 320 -2.41 21.57 -12.50
N TRP A 321 -3.38 22.37 -12.94
CA TRP A 321 -3.63 23.66 -12.31
C TRP A 321 -3.93 23.53 -10.81
N GLN A 322 -4.78 22.57 -10.42
CA GLN A 322 -5.16 22.40 -9.00
C GLN A 322 -4.04 21.81 -8.13
N LEU A 323 -3.22 20.94 -8.70
CA LEU A 323 -2.10 20.32 -8.03
C LEU A 323 -0.91 21.26 -7.86
N THR A 324 -0.73 22.23 -8.77
CA THR A 324 0.54 22.96 -8.89
C THR A 324 0.42 24.47 -8.70
N GLU A 325 -0.69 25.08 -9.14
CA GLU A 325 -0.86 26.54 -9.15
C GLU A 325 -1.90 27.03 -8.13
N ALA A 326 -2.98 26.26 -7.91
CA ALA A 326 -4.06 26.67 -7.02
C ALA A 326 -3.58 26.79 -5.55
N SER A 327 -4.16 27.72 -4.81
CA SER A 327 -4.08 27.76 -3.34
C SER A 327 -5.10 26.82 -2.67
N ASP A 328 -4.97 26.58 -1.37
CA ASP A 328 -5.94 25.77 -0.62
C ASP A 328 -7.37 26.33 -0.71
N ALA A 329 -7.52 27.66 -0.71
CA ALA A 329 -8.82 28.32 -0.84
C ALA A 329 -9.44 28.17 -2.25
N GLN A 330 -8.62 27.87 -3.27
CA GLN A 330 -9.07 27.70 -4.65
C GLN A 330 -9.38 26.23 -4.99
N ARG A 331 -9.00 25.28 -4.12
CA ARG A 331 -9.29 23.85 -4.29
C ARG A 331 -10.57 23.46 -3.56
N ASN A 332 -11.35 22.57 -4.17
CA ASN A 332 -12.54 22.00 -3.52
C ASN A 332 -12.23 20.78 -2.63
N VAL A 333 -11.04 20.20 -2.75
CA VAL A 333 -10.59 19.00 -2.01
C VAL A 333 -9.10 19.13 -1.68
N SER A 334 -8.61 18.30 -0.77
CA SER A 334 -7.20 18.26 -0.41
C SER A 334 -6.30 17.82 -1.57
N ILE A 335 -5.01 18.11 -1.51
CA ILE A 335 -4.03 17.60 -2.49
C ILE A 335 -4.00 16.07 -2.46
N ASP A 336 -4.19 15.45 -1.30
CA ASP A 336 -4.20 13.99 -1.18
C ASP A 336 -5.37 13.38 -1.96
N GLU A 337 -6.56 13.95 -1.83
CA GLU A 337 -7.73 13.55 -2.63
C GLU A 337 -7.52 13.81 -4.12
N LEU A 338 -6.89 14.93 -4.51
CA LEU A 338 -6.55 15.21 -5.92
C LEU A 338 -5.57 14.19 -6.49
N VAL A 339 -4.56 13.77 -5.73
CA VAL A 339 -3.59 12.75 -6.16
C VAL A 339 -4.30 11.41 -6.40
N GLU A 340 -5.18 10.99 -5.49
CA GLU A 340 -6.00 9.79 -5.66
C GLU A 340 -6.96 9.91 -6.85
N GLU A 341 -7.61 11.06 -7.03
CA GLU A 341 -8.53 11.30 -8.14
C GLU A 341 -7.78 11.30 -9.49
N THR A 342 -6.61 11.94 -9.56
CA THR A 342 -5.75 11.97 -10.75
C THR A 342 -5.34 10.56 -11.16
N ASP A 343 -4.93 9.72 -10.20
CA ASP A 343 -4.55 8.34 -10.46
C ASP A 343 -5.71 7.50 -11.02
N ASN A 344 -6.87 7.56 -10.35
CA ASN A 344 -8.03 6.75 -10.70
C ASN A 344 -8.74 7.23 -11.98
N LYS A 345 -8.90 8.55 -12.13
CA LYS A 345 -9.74 9.15 -13.19
C LYS A 345 -8.96 9.54 -14.43
N LEU A 346 -7.66 9.80 -14.32
CA LEU A 346 -6.82 10.20 -15.46
C LEU A 346 -5.76 9.13 -15.78
N LEU A 347 -4.80 8.89 -14.89
CA LEU A 347 -3.63 8.07 -15.21
C LEU A 347 -3.99 6.60 -15.52
N THR A 348 -4.93 6.02 -14.78
CA THR A 348 -5.37 4.63 -15.00
C THR A 348 -6.30 4.49 -16.21
N SER A 349 -7.09 5.53 -16.50
CA SER A 349 -8.17 5.48 -17.51
C SER A 349 -7.79 6.05 -18.88
N TYR A 350 -6.77 6.91 -18.95
CA TYR A 350 -6.43 7.71 -20.12
C TYR A 350 -4.91 7.80 -20.39
N ALA A 351 -4.13 6.85 -19.86
CA ALA A 351 -2.66 6.86 -19.98
C ALA A 351 -2.15 7.26 -21.39
N ASP A 352 -2.76 6.71 -22.44
CA ASP A 352 -2.33 6.90 -23.83
C ASP A 352 -2.70 8.27 -24.45
N SER A 353 -3.50 9.08 -23.76
CA SER A 353 -4.05 10.35 -24.28
C SER A 353 -3.55 11.61 -23.57
N VAL A 354 -2.80 11.45 -22.47
CA VAL A 354 -2.27 12.58 -21.69
C VAL A 354 -1.12 13.25 -22.44
N SER A 355 -1.16 14.58 -22.62
CA SER A 355 -0.09 15.34 -23.27
C SER A 355 0.67 16.31 -22.37
N ASN A 356 0.18 16.58 -21.14
CA ASN A 356 0.89 17.46 -20.22
C ASN A 356 2.23 16.81 -19.78
N PRO A 357 3.39 17.50 -19.85
CA PRO A 357 4.71 16.90 -19.58
C PRO A 357 4.84 16.16 -18.25
N MET A 358 4.29 16.71 -17.17
CA MET A 358 4.41 16.13 -15.83
C MET A 358 3.63 14.81 -15.75
N LEU A 359 2.40 14.81 -16.24
CA LEU A 359 1.51 13.65 -16.20
C LEU A 359 1.87 12.61 -17.28
N LEU A 360 2.34 13.06 -18.44
CA LEU A 360 2.85 12.22 -19.52
C LEU A 360 4.08 11.44 -19.06
N LEU A 361 5.02 12.07 -18.33
CA LEU A 361 6.16 11.35 -17.73
C LEU A 361 5.69 10.20 -16.83
N ILE A 362 4.65 10.42 -16.00
CA ILE A 362 4.12 9.37 -15.13
C ILE A 362 3.48 8.26 -15.96
N SER A 363 2.69 8.62 -16.98
CA SER A 363 2.10 7.68 -17.92
C SER A 363 3.14 6.83 -18.64
N ASP A 364 4.24 7.45 -19.09
CA ASP A 364 5.34 6.76 -19.75
C ASP A 364 6.03 5.77 -18.80
N LEU A 365 6.28 6.16 -17.54
CA LEU A 365 6.81 5.25 -16.53
C LEU A 365 5.85 4.08 -16.27
N MET A 366 4.53 4.31 -16.26
CA MET A 366 3.54 3.22 -16.19
C MET A 366 3.60 2.32 -17.43
N GLY A 367 3.81 2.90 -18.61
CA GLY A 367 3.98 2.19 -19.88
C GLY A 367 5.27 1.36 -19.98
N MET A 368 6.29 1.69 -19.18
CA MET A 368 7.54 0.92 -19.05
C MET A 368 7.43 -0.28 -18.10
N ARG A 369 6.29 -0.46 -17.41
CA ARG A 369 6.11 -1.59 -16.50
C ARG A 369 6.21 -2.93 -17.25
N ALA A 370 6.81 -3.92 -16.60
CA ALA A 370 7.03 -5.25 -17.16
C ALA A 370 5.74 -5.83 -17.76
N SER A 371 5.73 -5.95 -19.09
CA SER A 371 4.62 -6.46 -19.88
C SER A 371 5.18 -7.06 -21.17
N ASN A 372 4.47 -8.04 -21.75
CA ASN A 372 4.87 -8.64 -23.02
C ASN A 372 3.68 -8.67 -23.99
N PRO A 373 3.67 -7.84 -25.04
CA PRO A 373 4.69 -6.84 -25.40
C PRO A 373 4.73 -5.62 -24.45
N PRO A 374 5.82 -4.84 -24.41
CA PRO A 374 5.86 -3.56 -23.70
C PRO A 374 4.77 -2.61 -24.19
N LYS A 375 4.14 -1.86 -23.27
CA LYS A 375 3.12 -0.87 -23.63
C LYS A 375 3.72 0.36 -24.30
N LEU A 376 4.80 0.91 -23.73
CA LEU A 376 5.55 1.99 -24.34
C LEU A 376 6.56 1.43 -25.35
N THR A 377 6.56 1.98 -26.56
CA THR A 377 7.52 1.64 -27.63
C THR A 377 8.43 2.82 -27.94
N ARG A 378 9.53 2.56 -28.65
CA ARG A 378 10.47 3.61 -29.09
C ARG A 378 9.76 4.61 -30.01
N GLU A 379 8.91 4.11 -30.91
CA GLU A 379 8.14 4.92 -31.84
C GLU A 379 7.20 5.88 -31.09
N ILE A 380 6.44 5.37 -30.11
CA ILE A 380 5.56 6.21 -29.28
C ILE A 380 6.38 7.27 -28.54
N LEU A 381 7.46 6.88 -27.87
CA LEU A 381 8.32 7.80 -27.12
C LEU A 381 8.93 8.91 -28.00
N ASP A 382 9.30 8.58 -29.25
CA ASP A 382 9.86 9.57 -30.17
C ASP A 382 8.78 10.59 -30.64
N THR A 383 7.52 10.17 -30.77
CA THR A 383 6.42 11.10 -31.11
C THR A 383 6.09 12.10 -30.00
N GLN A 384 6.37 11.76 -28.74
CA GLN A 384 6.07 12.58 -27.57
C GLN A 384 7.02 13.76 -27.38
N LYS A 385 8.15 13.83 -28.11
CA LYS A 385 9.18 14.87 -27.94
C LYS A 385 8.64 16.30 -27.93
N ALA A 386 7.63 16.59 -28.76
CA ALA A 386 7.03 17.92 -28.84
C ALA A 386 6.27 18.31 -27.57
N ALA A 387 5.66 17.35 -26.87
CA ALA A 387 4.96 17.61 -25.61
C ALA A 387 5.91 18.17 -24.56
N PHE A 388 7.14 17.67 -24.51
CA PHE A 388 8.18 18.09 -23.56
C PHE A 388 9.01 19.30 -24.01
N ALA A 389 8.59 20.07 -25.03
CA ALA A 389 9.41 21.16 -25.58
C ALA A 389 9.83 22.21 -24.53
N ASN A 390 8.97 22.48 -23.54
CA ASN A 390 9.24 23.42 -22.45
C ASN A 390 9.96 22.76 -21.25
N GLU A 391 10.04 21.43 -21.22
CA GLU A 391 10.60 20.62 -20.12
C GLU A 391 11.56 19.54 -20.67
N PRO A 392 12.63 19.91 -21.42
CA PRO A 392 13.48 18.94 -22.12
C PRO A 392 14.21 17.98 -21.18
N ALA A 393 14.42 18.36 -19.92
CA ALA A 393 15.02 17.51 -18.91
C ALA A 393 14.12 16.32 -18.54
N LEU A 394 12.79 16.52 -18.50
CA LEU A 394 11.83 15.44 -18.27
C LEU A 394 11.88 14.42 -19.42
N TYR A 395 11.95 14.89 -20.67
CA TYR A 395 12.08 13.99 -21.82
C TYR A 395 13.38 13.19 -21.78
N ALA A 396 14.51 13.84 -21.49
CA ALA A 396 15.78 13.15 -21.32
C ALA A 396 15.73 12.08 -20.22
N TYR A 397 15.02 12.36 -19.13
CA TYR A 397 14.79 11.40 -18.07
C TYR A 397 13.98 10.18 -18.55
N VAL A 398 12.86 10.39 -19.25
CA VAL A 398 12.04 9.30 -19.81
C VAL A 398 12.84 8.48 -20.84
N GLN A 399 13.65 9.13 -21.69
CA GLN A 399 14.55 8.44 -22.62
C GLN A 399 15.57 7.56 -21.90
N ALA A 400 16.15 8.06 -20.80
CA ALA A 400 17.07 7.29 -19.98
C ALA A 400 16.39 6.08 -19.32
N ALA A 401 15.19 6.30 -18.77
CA ALA A 401 14.43 5.25 -18.09
C ALA A 401 14.03 4.14 -19.08
N PHE A 402 13.53 4.53 -20.25
CA PHE A 402 13.20 3.61 -21.33
C PHE A 402 14.41 2.78 -21.77
N ALA A 403 15.55 3.45 -21.99
CA ALA A 403 16.79 2.78 -22.36
C ALA A 403 17.24 1.75 -21.31
N LEU A 404 17.06 2.04 -20.02
CA LEU A 404 17.47 1.12 -18.95
C LEU A 404 16.48 -0.04 -18.73
N TYR A 405 15.19 0.27 -18.58
CA TYR A 405 14.17 -0.69 -18.16
C TYR A 405 13.57 -1.50 -19.31
N VAL A 406 13.42 -0.91 -20.50
CA VAL A 406 12.75 -1.55 -21.64
C VAL A 406 13.78 -2.10 -22.63
N GLU A 407 14.78 -1.30 -23.01
CA GLU A 407 15.77 -1.70 -24.02
C GLU A 407 16.98 -2.42 -23.42
N HIS A 408 17.17 -2.36 -22.10
CA HIS A 408 18.35 -2.88 -21.40
C HIS A 408 19.68 -2.37 -21.98
N GLN A 409 19.70 -1.08 -22.38
CA GLN A 409 20.84 -0.35 -22.92
C GLN A 409 21.36 0.70 -21.93
N PRO A 410 22.10 0.31 -20.89
CA PRO A 410 22.58 1.25 -19.87
C PRO A 410 23.54 2.32 -20.43
N ASP A 411 24.32 2.03 -21.48
CA ASP A 411 25.14 3.03 -22.16
C ASP A 411 24.32 4.15 -22.81
N SER A 412 23.16 3.80 -23.36
CA SER A 412 22.23 4.77 -23.93
C SER A 412 21.62 5.61 -22.80
N ALA A 413 21.20 4.98 -21.70
CA ALA A 413 20.67 5.69 -20.52
C ALA A 413 21.66 6.74 -19.99
N LEU A 414 22.94 6.38 -19.84
CA LEU A 414 23.99 7.29 -19.36
C LEU A 414 24.22 8.52 -20.26
N LYS A 415 23.89 8.47 -21.55
CA LYS A 415 24.02 9.62 -22.46
C LYS A 415 22.94 10.67 -22.23
N HIS A 416 21.77 10.27 -21.73
CA HIS A 416 20.64 11.16 -21.48
C HIS A 416 20.67 11.77 -20.06
N LEU A 417 21.55 11.28 -19.18
CA LEU A 417 21.58 11.69 -17.77
C LEU A 417 22.70 12.70 -17.47
N PRO A 418 22.47 13.63 -16.52
CA PRO A 418 23.47 14.60 -16.11
C PRO A 418 24.68 13.92 -15.45
N ARG A 419 25.88 14.31 -15.91
CA ARG A 419 27.16 13.79 -15.40
C ARG A 419 27.64 14.51 -14.13
N GLU A 420 27.28 15.77 -14.00
CA GLU A 420 27.63 16.58 -12.83
C GLU A 420 26.63 16.31 -11.71
N LEU A 421 27.11 16.41 -10.47
CA LEU A 421 26.24 16.35 -9.30
C LEU A 421 25.45 17.66 -9.18
N PRO A 422 24.17 17.60 -8.82
CA PRO A 422 23.38 18.80 -8.64
C PRO A 422 23.81 19.54 -7.37
N SER A 423 23.65 20.86 -7.36
CA SER A 423 23.89 21.69 -6.17
C SER A 423 22.83 21.50 -5.08
N ASN A 424 21.60 21.15 -5.49
CA ASN A 424 20.50 20.77 -4.63
C ASN A 424 19.93 19.44 -5.11
N LEU A 425 19.78 18.47 -4.21
CA LEU A 425 19.26 17.15 -4.52
C LEU A 425 17.75 17.09 -4.25
N ASP A 426 16.97 17.75 -5.09
CA ASP A 426 15.51 17.54 -5.13
C ASP A 426 15.17 16.14 -5.67
N TYR A 427 13.90 15.73 -5.67
CA TYR A 427 13.51 14.37 -6.06
C TYR A 427 13.77 14.08 -7.54
N PHE A 428 13.63 15.06 -8.43
CA PHE A 428 13.90 14.91 -9.85
C PHE A 428 15.40 14.73 -10.10
N ALA A 429 16.25 15.59 -9.52
CA ALA A 429 17.70 15.45 -9.60
C ALA A 429 18.17 14.15 -8.93
N PHE A 430 17.56 13.76 -7.82
CA PHE A 430 17.78 12.46 -7.18
C PHE A 430 17.39 11.29 -8.08
N SER A 431 16.29 11.42 -8.83
CA SER A 431 15.84 10.40 -9.77
C SER A 431 16.80 10.24 -10.94
N GLN A 432 17.32 11.35 -11.47
CA GLN A 432 18.35 11.34 -12.51
C GLN A 432 19.63 10.64 -12.04
N GLN A 433 20.14 10.99 -10.85
CA GLN A 433 21.36 10.37 -10.32
C GLN A 433 21.13 8.91 -9.89
N THR A 434 19.95 8.58 -9.38
CA THR A 434 19.57 7.19 -9.10
C THR A 434 19.61 6.36 -10.37
N LEU A 435 18.97 6.83 -11.45
CA LEU A 435 18.99 6.11 -12.73
C LEU A 435 20.40 5.98 -13.31
N ARG A 436 21.25 6.98 -13.10
CA ARG A 436 22.66 6.94 -13.50
C ARG A 436 23.40 5.84 -12.76
N GLY A 437 23.26 5.74 -11.44
CA GLY A 437 23.92 4.69 -10.67
C GLY A 437 23.37 3.30 -11.00
N LEU A 438 22.07 3.16 -11.28
CA LEU A 438 21.50 1.90 -11.77
C LEU A 438 22.04 1.50 -13.15
N ALA A 439 22.27 2.46 -14.05
CA ALA A 439 22.90 2.18 -15.34
C ALA A 439 24.37 1.77 -15.18
N LEU A 440 25.11 2.36 -14.23
CA LEU A 440 26.48 1.93 -13.87
C LEU A 440 26.48 0.50 -13.33
N GLU A 441 25.56 0.16 -12.42
CA GLU A 441 25.41 -1.19 -11.87
C GLU A 441 25.02 -2.21 -12.95
N ALA A 442 24.10 -1.86 -13.87
CA ALA A 442 23.70 -2.73 -14.98
C ALA A 442 24.87 -3.06 -15.93
N LYS A 443 25.87 -2.18 -16.01
CA LYS A 443 27.12 -2.41 -16.75
C LYS A 443 28.23 -3.05 -15.92
N GLN A 444 27.94 -3.41 -14.66
CA GLN A 444 28.92 -3.94 -13.70
C GLN A 444 30.06 -2.96 -13.38
N ASP A 445 29.85 -1.64 -13.57
CA ASP A 445 30.75 -0.61 -13.04
C ASP A 445 30.45 -0.37 -11.55
N TRP A 446 30.80 -1.36 -10.74
CA TRP A 446 30.50 -1.38 -9.32
C TRP A 446 31.14 -0.22 -8.57
N GLN A 447 32.40 0.09 -8.91
CA GLN A 447 33.15 1.16 -8.26
C GLN A 447 32.58 2.53 -8.62
N GLY A 448 32.27 2.78 -9.90
CA GLY A 448 31.65 4.04 -10.32
C GLY A 448 30.28 4.26 -9.68
N ALA A 449 29.46 3.21 -9.56
CA ALA A 449 28.19 3.29 -8.85
C ALA A 449 28.37 3.57 -7.35
N ALA A 450 29.30 2.87 -6.68
CA ALA A 450 29.58 3.09 -5.26
C ALA A 450 30.08 4.53 -4.98
N ASP A 451 30.98 5.04 -5.82
CA ASP A 451 31.49 6.41 -5.72
C ASP A 451 30.37 7.43 -5.88
N LEU A 452 29.45 7.21 -6.83
CA LEU A 452 28.26 8.06 -6.99
C LEU A 452 27.37 8.03 -5.75
N TRP A 453 27.04 6.85 -5.22
CA TRP A 453 26.22 6.71 -4.00
C TRP A 453 26.85 7.44 -2.81
N LEU A 454 28.17 7.30 -2.61
CA LEU A 454 28.91 7.99 -1.56
C LEU A 454 28.89 9.51 -1.73
N GLN A 455 29.02 10.01 -2.96
CA GLN A 455 28.96 11.45 -3.25
C GLN A 455 27.57 12.06 -3.04
N LEU A 456 26.49 11.29 -3.22
CA LEU A 456 25.11 11.76 -3.03
C LEU A 456 24.68 11.79 -1.55
N LEU A 457 25.23 10.92 -0.69
CA LEU A 457 24.87 10.85 0.73
C LEU A 457 24.92 12.19 1.49
N PRO A 458 25.96 13.05 1.35
CA PRO A 458 25.97 14.35 2.03
C PRO A 458 24.95 15.35 1.47
N LEU A 459 24.51 15.15 0.21
CA LEU A 459 23.53 15.99 -0.49
C LEU A 459 22.08 15.60 -0.19
N ALA A 460 21.84 14.37 0.29
CA ALA A 460 20.51 13.88 0.65
C ALA A 460 19.92 14.65 1.84
N LYS A 461 18.95 15.53 1.56
CA LYS A 461 18.22 16.33 2.56
C LYS A 461 16.73 16.05 2.58
N GLN A 462 16.16 15.53 1.50
CA GLN A 462 14.74 15.23 1.43
C GLN A 462 14.42 13.91 2.14
N PRO A 463 13.18 13.74 2.64
CA PRO A 463 12.72 12.48 3.22
C PRO A 463 13.02 11.28 2.34
N LEU A 464 13.49 10.19 2.96
CA LEU A 464 13.77 8.88 2.34
C LEU A 464 14.96 8.80 1.37
N GLN A 465 15.53 9.92 0.89
CA GLN A 465 16.67 9.89 -0.03
C GLN A 465 17.89 9.18 0.57
N ARG A 466 18.21 9.50 1.83
CA ARG A 466 19.33 8.87 2.52
C ARG A 466 19.12 7.37 2.69
N ASP A 467 17.93 6.95 3.11
CA ASP A 467 17.59 5.54 3.28
C ASP A 467 17.73 4.74 1.97
N GLN A 468 17.29 5.33 0.86
CA GLN A 468 17.46 4.75 -0.48
C GLN A 468 18.94 4.64 -0.89
N LEU A 469 19.76 5.65 -0.63
CA LEU A 469 21.19 5.62 -0.93
C LEU A 469 21.93 4.56 -0.09
N GLU A 470 21.58 4.43 1.18
CA GLU A 470 22.12 3.37 2.05
C GLU A 470 21.74 1.98 1.53
N LEU A 471 20.50 1.79 1.08
CA LEU A 471 20.06 0.55 0.44
C LEU A 471 20.83 0.26 -0.86
N ALA A 472 20.92 1.22 -1.77
CA ALA A 472 21.64 1.07 -3.04
C ALA A 472 23.11 0.75 -2.82
N LEU A 473 23.78 1.45 -1.90
CA LEU A 473 25.18 1.20 -1.56
C LEU A 473 25.38 -0.16 -0.91
N ALA A 474 24.47 -0.61 -0.04
CA ALA A 474 24.53 -1.94 0.56
C ALA A 474 24.39 -3.05 -0.49
N MET A 475 23.44 -2.90 -1.42
CA MET A 475 23.29 -3.82 -2.55
C MET A 475 24.53 -3.84 -3.46
N ASN A 476 25.15 -2.68 -3.70
CA ASN A 476 26.39 -2.57 -4.46
C ASN A 476 27.55 -3.31 -3.77
N TYR A 477 27.75 -3.10 -2.47
CA TYR A 477 28.79 -3.79 -1.69
C TYR A 477 28.57 -5.29 -1.61
N GLU A 478 27.33 -5.76 -1.47
CA GLU A 478 27.00 -7.17 -1.58
C GLU A 478 27.41 -7.73 -2.95
N ARG A 479 26.92 -7.13 -4.04
CA ARG A 479 27.11 -7.64 -5.42
C ARG A 479 28.55 -7.58 -5.90
N SER A 480 29.34 -6.63 -5.38
CA SER A 480 30.76 -6.48 -5.70
C SER A 480 31.70 -7.29 -4.79
N GLY A 481 31.17 -8.10 -3.87
CA GLY A 481 31.97 -8.91 -2.95
C GLY A 481 32.67 -8.10 -1.85
N GLN A 482 32.18 -6.91 -1.55
CA GLN A 482 32.74 -5.97 -0.56
C GLN A 482 31.85 -5.86 0.68
N LEU A 483 31.14 -6.93 1.04
CA LEU A 483 30.13 -6.94 2.11
C LEU A 483 30.65 -6.39 3.45
N ALA A 484 31.92 -6.62 3.79
CA ALA A 484 32.54 -6.10 5.01
C ALA A 484 32.47 -4.56 5.12
N LYS A 485 32.44 -3.82 4.00
CA LYS A 485 32.29 -2.36 3.99
C LYS A 485 30.95 -1.90 4.57
N VAL A 486 29.90 -2.72 4.48
CA VAL A 486 28.60 -2.39 5.09
C VAL A 486 28.75 -2.26 6.60
N PHE A 487 29.57 -3.11 7.21
CA PHE A 487 29.71 -3.24 8.66
C PHE A 487 30.95 -2.57 9.23
N ALA A 488 31.73 -1.86 8.40
CA ALA A 488 32.85 -1.06 8.86
C ALA A 488 32.40 0.04 9.84
N SER A 489 33.26 0.44 10.77
CA SER A 489 32.94 1.43 11.80
C SER A 489 32.62 2.82 11.22
N ASP A 490 33.16 3.14 10.06
CA ASP A 490 32.95 4.38 9.29
C ASP A 490 31.93 4.22 8.16
N SER A 491 31.24 3.07 8.08
CA SER A 491 30.22 2.82 7.07
C SER A 491 29.10 3.85 7.16
N PRO A 492 28.68 4.47 6.05
CA PRO A 492 27.52 5.34 6.06
C PRO A 492 26.20 4.57 6.16
N ILE A 493 26.20 3.24 6.06
CA ILE A 493 25.01 2.38 6.09
C ILE A 493 24.63 2.09 7.54
N GLN A 494 23.65 2.85 8.04
CA GLN A 494 23.15 2.85 9.41
C GLN A 494 21.77 2.19 9.53
N SER A 495 21.07 1.97 8.41
CA SER A 495 19.78 1.28 8.38
C SER A 495 19.86 -0.12 8.99
N ARG A 496 19.22 -0.31 10.15
CA ARG A 496 19.19 -1.58 10.89
C ARG A 496 18.68 -2.73 10.03
N GLN A 497 17.56 -2.53 9.33
CA GLN A 497 16.93 -3.59 8.55
C GLN A 497 17.81 -4.06 7.39
N VAL A 498 18.50 -3.13 6.71
CA VAL A 498 19.48 -3.44 5.66
C VAL A 498 20.60 -4.32 6.22
N ARG A 499 21.16 -3.92 7.37
CA ARG A 499 22.24 -4.65 8.05
C ARG A 499 21.78 -6.04 8.51
N TYR A 500 20.59 -6.17 9.09
CA TYR A 500 20.04 -7.44 9.55
C TYR A 500 19.76 -8.42 8.41
N ILE A 501 19.23 -7.93 7.28
CA ILE A 501 19.03 -8.75 6.08
C ILE A 501 20.36 -9.33 5.60
N LEU A 502 21.41 -8.50 5.54
CA LEU A 502 22.72 -8.95 5.09
C LEU A 502 23.37 -9.95 6.07
N LEU A 503 23.25 -9.73 7.38
CA LEU A 503 23.74 -10.67 8.40
C LEU A 503 23.08 -12.05 8.28
N ARG A 504 21.75 -12.07 8.14
CA ARG A 504 21.01 -13.34 8.15
C ARG A 504 21.14 -14.13 6.85
N SER A 505 21.27 -13.42 5.72
CA SER A 505 21.22 -14.05 4.41
C SER A 505 22.60 -14.40 3.86
N VAL A 506 23.55 -13.46 3.89
CA VAL A 506 24.78 -13.58 3.07
C VAL A 506 26.09 -13.49 3.86
N ALA A 507 26.10 -12.87 5.05
CA ALA A 507 27.32 -12.74 5.85
C ALA A 507 27.94 -14.10 6.20
N GLY A 508 29.25 -14.23 5.95
CA GLY A 508 30.03 -15.41 6.31
C GLY A 508 30.46 -15.43 7.79
N PRO A 509 31.02 -16.57 8.26
CA PRO A 509 31.39 -16.77 9.66
C PRO A 509 32.32 -15.69 10.22
N GLU A 510 33.33 -15.26 9.46
CA GLU A 510 34.31 -14.27 9.90
C GLU A 510 33.66 -12.90 10.16
N LEU A 511 32.78 -12.47 9.25
CA LEU A 511 32.05 -11.21 9.38
C LEU A 511 31.07 -11.26 10.56
N LEU A 512 30.41 -12.40 10.77
CA LEU A 512 29.53 -12.60 11.92
C LEU A 512 30.30 -12.53 13.24
N ARG A 513 31.45 -13.20 13.37
CA ARG A 513 32.34 -13.08 14.55
C ARG A 513 32.80 -11.65 14.79
N GLN A 514 33.13 -10.92 13.72
CA GLN A 514 33.46 -9.50 13.82
C GLN A 514 32.28 -8.70 14.39
N GLN A 515 31.06 -8.90 13.91
CA GLN A 515 29.90 -8.15 14.41
C GLN A 515 29.52 -8.51 15.84
N ILE A 516 29.67 -9.76 16.28
CA ILE A 516 29.47 -10.16 17.67
C ILE A 516 30.32 -9.31 18.63
N THR A 517 31.55 -8.97 18.22
CA THR A 517 32.51 -8.23 19.03
C THR A 517 32.43 -6.71 18.86
N GLN A 518 32.14 -6.22 17.65
CA GLN A 518 32.28 -4.80 17.30
C GLN A 518 30.97 -4.04 17.17
N ALA A 519 29.84 -4.70 16.92
CA ALA A 519 28.58 -3.99 16.66
C ALA A 519 28.08 -3.28 17.91
N SER A 520 27.76 -1.99 17.78
CA SER A 520 27.21 -1.17 18.86
C SER A 520 25.75 -1.54 19.17
N ASP A 521 24.98 -1.90 18.14
CA ASP A 521 23.59 -2.35 18.26
C ASP A 521 23.52 -3.74 18.92
N PRO A 522 22.88 -3.88 20.11
CA PRO A 522 22.75 -5.17 20.79
C PRO A 522 21.95 -6.21 20.01
N GLN A 523 20.95 -5.79 19.23
CA GLN A 523 20.16 -6.70 18.41
C GLN A 523 20.98 -7.17 17.21
N GLU A 524 21.82 -6.31 16.63
CA GLU A 524 22.77 -6.72 15.59
C GLU A 524 23.75 -7.79 16.10
N ARG A 525 24.37 -7.57 17.26
CA ARG A 525 25.26 -8.55 17.91
C ARG A 525 24.57 -9.88 18.14
N SER A 526 23.36 -9.84 18.68
CA SER A 526 22.59 -11.04 18.99
C SER A 526 22.13 -11.77 17.73
N THR A 527 21.78 -11.03 16.68
CA THR A 527 21.44 -11.60 15.35
C THR A 527 22.67 -12.27 14.74
N ALA A 528 23.83 -11.62 14.77
CA ALA A 528 25.07 -12.20 14.26
C ALA A 528 25.46 -13.48 15.02
N GLN A 529 25.38 -13.48 16.35
CA GLN A 529 25.65 -14.66 17.18
C GLN A 529 24.67 -15.80 16.89
N PHE A 530 23.37 -15.51 16.76
CA PHE A 530 22.37 -16.52 16.46
C PHE A 530 22.62 -17.15 15.09
N VAL A 531 22.83 -16.33 14.05
CA VAL A 531 23.04 -16.81 12.68
C VAL A 531 24.30 -17.67 12.59
N LEU A 532 25.39 -17.26 13.24
CA LEU A 532 26.64 -18.02 13.29
C LEU A 532 26.43 -19.41 13.90
N LEU A 533 25.90 -19.46 15.12
CA LEU A 533 25.68 -20.72 15.84
C LEU A 533 24.68 -21.63 15.12
N TYR A 534 23.60 -21.05 14.58
CA TYR A 534 22.59 -21.79 13.85
C TYR A 534 23.16 -22.42 12.57
N LYS A 535 23.82 -21.62 11.73
CA LYS A 535 24.33 -22.09 10.44
C LYS A 535 25.49 -23.07 10.63
N ASP A 536 26.42 -22.84 11.56
CA ASP A 536 27.49 -23.80 11.83
C ASP A 536 26.93 -25.16 12.29
N LEU A 537 25.99 -25.14 13.23
CA LEU A 537 25.34 -26.35 13.73
C LEU A 537 24.61 -27.13 12.62
N LEU A 538 23.76 -26.45 11.84
CA LEU A 538 22.94 -27.12 10.83
C LEU A 538 23.71 -27.46 9.56
N ARG A 539 24.83 -26.80 9.27
CA ARG A 539 25.70 -27.13 8.13
C ARG A 539 26.78 -28.17 8.49
N GLY A 540 26.73 -28.72 9.70
CA GLY A 540 27.65 -29.77 10.16
C GLY A 540 29.05 -29.29 10.50
N GLN A 541 29.24 -27.98 10.72
CA GLN A 541 30.50 -27.38 11.14
C GLN A 541 30.64 -27.48 12.67
N PHE A 542 30.59 -28.70 13.22
CA PHE A 542 30.46 -28.89 14.67
C PHE A 542 31.69 -28.41 15.47
N ALA A 543 32.89 -28.46 14.88
CA ALA A 543 34.10 -27.93 15.50
C ALA A 543 34.02 -26.41 15.69
N THR A 544 33.68 -25.66 14.65
CA THR A 544 33.55 -24.20 14.74
C THR A 544 32.36 -23.80 15.60
N PHE A 545 31.24 -24.51 15.50
CA PHE A 545 30.11 -24.36 16.42
C PHE A 545 30.54 -24.47 17.88
N ALA A 546 31.35 -25.48 18.23
CA ALA A 546 31.81 -25.69 19.60
C ALA A 546 32.75 -24.59 20.09
N GLU A 547 33.55 -23.99 19.21
CA GLU A 547 34.40 -22.84 19.52
C GLU A 547 33.56 -21.57 19.72
N ASP A 548 32.66 -21.27 18.79
CA ASP A 548 31.83 -20.07 18.82
C ASP A 548 30.78 -20.12 19.95
N LEU A 549 30.30 -21.31 20.32
CA LEU A 549 29.38 -21.50 21.44
C LEU A 549 29.99 -21.07 22.78
N GLN A 550 31.32 -21.12 22.93
CA GLN A 550 31.99 -20.66 24.17
C GLN A 550 31.88 -19.14 24.37
N GLN A 551 31.61 -18.39 23.29
CA GLN A 551 31.37 -16.95 23.37
C GLN A 551 29.95 -16.61 23.80
N LEU A 552 29.06 -17.60 23.89
CA LEU A 552 27.72 -17.41 24.43
C LEU A 552 27.80 -17.21 25.94
N PRO A 553 27.24 -16.11 26.50
CA PRO A 553 27.29 -15.88 27.93
C PRO A 553 26.47 -16.94 28.67
N ALA A 554 26.84 -17.24 29.92
CA ALA A 554 26.15 -18.24 30.75
C ALA A 554 24.63 -17.97 30.92
N SER A 555 24.24 -16.69 30.84
CA SER A 555 22.84 -16.25 30.82
C SER A 555 22.58 -15.42 29.55
N PRO A 556 22.31 -16.05 28.41
CA PRO A 556 22.04 -15.34 27.16
C PRO A 556 20.67 -14.66 27.21
N SER A 557 20.51 -13.60 26.42
CA SER A 557 19.27 -12.82 26.41
C SER A 557 18.07 -13.71 26.07
N ALA A 558 16.97 -13.47 26.79
CA ALA A 558 15.68 -14.08 26.50
C ALA A 558 14.96 -13.40 25.33
N ASP A 559 15.49 -12.26 24.88
CA ASP A 559 14.87 -11.43 23.86
C ASP A 559 14.78 -12.19 22.55
N LYS A 560 13.59 -12.08 21.99
CA LYS A 560 13.16 -12.71 20.77
C LYS A 560 13.62 -11.86 19.59
N LEU A 561 14.36 -12.46 18.65
CA LEU A 561 15.02 -11.73 17.56
C LEU A 561 14.08 -11.45 16.37
N GLY A 562 12.90 -12.08 16.31
CA GLY A 562 11.79 -11.77 15.39
C GLY A 562 12.23 -11.41 13.98
N THR A 563 11.88 -10.20 13.55
CA THR A 563 12.18 -9.67 12.21
C THR A 563 13.67 -9.69 11.87
N SER A 564 14.61 -9.57 12.82
CA SER A 564 16.04 -9.56 12.46
C SER A 564 16.51 -10.95 11.97
N LEU A 565 15.85 -12.03 12.39
CA LEU A 565 16.05 -13.38 11.83
C LEU A 565 15.18 -13.68 10.61
N GLY A 566 14.27 -12.78 10.22
CA GLY A 566 13.40 -12.92 9.06
C GLY A 566 12.01 -13.48 9.34
N TYR A 567 11.61 -13.57 10.61
CA TYR A 567 10.22 -13.88 10.95
C TYR A 567 9.30 -12.70 10.61
N VAL A 568 8.06 -13.02 10.27
CA VAL A 568 7.00 -12.05 9.98
C VAL A 568 5.86 -12.30 10.95
N TYR A 569 5.44 -11.27 11.69
CA TYR A 569 4.42 -11.35 12.76
C TYR A 569 4.70 -12.35 13.89
N ASP A 570 5.90 -12.94 13.92
CA ASP A 570 6.33 -13.88 14.94
C ASP A 570 7.57 -13.33 15.65
N GLY A 571 7.59 -13.42 16.98
CA GLY A 571 8.74 -12.99 17.78
C GLY A 571 10.01 -13.82 17.52
N GLY A 572 9.93 -14.93 16.81
CA GLY A 572 11.06 -15.77 16.46
C GLY A 572 11.72 -16.42 17.67
N GLN A 573 13.04 -16.60 17.55
CA GLN A 573 13.88 -17.32 18.50
C GLN A 573 14.78 -16.40 19.30
N SER A 574 15.30 -16.91 20.41
CA SER A 574 16.32 -16.24 21.24
C SER A 574 17.59 -17.08 21.32
N LEU A 575 18.68 -16.46 21.77
CA LEU A 575 19.96 -17.13 21.97
C LEU A 575 19.92 -18.23 23.04
N LYS A 576 18.93 -18.22 23.95
CA LYS A 576 18.73 -19.28 24.95
C LYS A 576 18.55 -20.67 24.36
N LEU A 577 18.09 -20.73 23.12
CA LEU A 577 17.96 -21.96 22.35
C LEU A 577 19.24 -22.81 22.34
N PHE A 578 20.43 -22.18 22.30
CA PHE A 578 21.71 -22.89 22.28
C PHE A 578 22.15 -23.43 23.65
N HIS A 579 21.40 -23.15 24.73
CA HIS A 579 21.55 -23.79 26.05
C HIS A 579 20.64 -25.00 26.23
N TRP A 580 20.10 -25.55 25.13
CA TRP A 580 19.27 -26.75 25.16
C TRP A 580 20.02 -27.93 25.81
N ASN A 581 19.42 -28.46 26.88
CA ASN A 581 19.97 -29.56 27.69
C ASN A 581 19.21 -30.88 27.48
N GLY A 582 18.68 -31.08 26.29
CA GLY A 582 17.98 -32.32 25.96
C GLY A 582 16.55 -32.39 26.50
N ASP A 583 15.83 -31.25 26.52
CA ASP A 583 14.44 -31.17 27.00
C ASP A 583 13.65 -32.40 26.58
N GLN A 584 13.06 -33.08 27.56
CA GLN A 584 12.50 -34.42 27.38
C GLN A 584 11.54 -34.43 26.21
N ALA A 585 11.91 -35.14 25.15
CA ALA A 585 11.02 -35.39 24.04
C ALA A 585 9.73 -35.99 24.61
N GLN A 586 8.55 -35.47 24.29
CA GLN A 586 7.27 -36.08 24.70
C GLN A 586 7.17 -37.56 24.29
N SER A 587 8.01 -37.98 23.33
CA SER A 587 8.20 -39.37 22.91
C SER A 587 9.08 -40.23 23.82
N GLY A 588 9.59 -39.71 24.94
CA GLY A 588 10.44 -40.45 25.89
C GLY A 588 11.84 -40.80 25.39
N TYR A 589 12.39 -40.04 24.43
CA TYR A 589 13.76 -40.21 23.94
C TYR A 589 14.69 -39.21 24.63
N ALA A 590 15.75 -39.70 25.26
CA ALA A 590 16.66 -38.88 26.04
C ALA A 590 17.81 -38.36 25.17
N CYS A 591 17.95 -37.04 25.13
CA CYS A 591 19.04 -36.37 24.41
C CYS A 591 20.02 -35.70 25.38
N PRO A 592 21.31 -35.66 25.05
CA PRO A 592 22.27 -34.83 25.75
C PRO A 592 22.10 -33.35 25.34
N SER A 593 22.90 -32.45 25.90
CA SER A 593 22.86 -31.04 25.49
C SER A 593 23.22 -30.86 24.02
N ILE A 594 22.89 -29.70 23.43
CA ILE A 594 23.23 -29.45 22.02
C ILE A 594 24.75 -29.44 21.79
N ALA A 595 25.53 -28.94 22.76
CA ALA A 595 26.99 -28.98 22.73
C ALA A 595 27.53 -30.42 22.70
N GLN A 596 26.98 -31.30 23.54
CA GLN A 596 27.37 -32.71 23.59
C GLN A 596 26.93 -33.48 22.33
N THR A 597 25.74 -33.16 21.80
CA THR A 597 25.23 -33.71 20.55
C THR A 597 26.14 -33.34 19.38
N ALA A 598 26.51 -32.07 19.25
CA ALA A 598 27.44 -31.59 18.24
C ALA A 598 28.82 -32.25 18.38
N GLY A 599 29.37 -32.35 19.60
CA GLY A 599 30.63 -33.05 19.85
C GLY A 599 30.59 -34.54 19.48
N THR A 600 29.45 -35.20 19.67
CA THR A 600 29.25 -36.59 19.24
C THR A 600 29.28 -36.71 17.72
N LEU A 601 28.57 -35.82 17.02
CA LEU A 601 28.50 -35.80 15.56
C LEU A 601 29.82 -35.34 14.89
N GLN A 602 30.61 -34.51 15.56
CA GLN A 602 31.97 -34.17 15.13
C GLN A 602 32.87 -35.41 15.07
N ASN A 603 32.75 -36.29 16.06
CA ASN A 603 33.57 -37.51 16.16
C ASN A 603 33.04 -38.63 15.24
N ASP A 604 31.72 -38.77 15.14
CA ASP A 604 31.06 -39.73 14.25
C ASP A 604 29.83 -39.06 13.60
N PRO A 605 29.95 -38.56 12.35
CA PRO A 605 28.85 -37.90 11.65
C PRO A 605 27.63 -38.78 11.39
N LYS A 606 27.78 -40.12 11.53
CA LYS A 606 26.70 -41.10 11.34
C LYS A 606 26.20 -41.68 12.66
N ASN A 607 26.57 -41.05 13.79
CA ASN A 607 26.16 -41.51 15.10
C ASN A 607 24.63 -41.49 15.23
N PRO A 608 23.98 -42.64 15.49
CA PRO A 608 22.53 -42.76 15.55
C PRO A 608 21.85 -41.81 16.54
N GLN A 609 22.37 -41.76 17.78
CA GLN A 609 21.82 -40.91 18.82
C GLN A 609 22.05 -39.42 18.51
N GLY A 610 23.25 -39.07 18.02
CA GLY A 610 23.57 -37.71 17.61
C GLY A 610 22.61 -37.18 16.54
N LEU A 611 22.36 -37.96 15.48
CA LEU A 611 21.46 -37.58 14.38
C LEU A 611 20.01 -37.43 14.87
N ASN A 612 19.54 -38.37 15.70
CA ASN A 612 18.20 -38.29 16.29
C ASN A 612 18.06 -37.06 17.21
N CYS A 613 19.08 -36.75 18.01
CA CYS A 613 19.05 -35.63 18.95
C CYS A 613 19.20 -34.26 18.30
N LEU A 614 19.97 -34.14 17.22
CA LEU A 614 19.94 -32.93 16.38
C LEU A 614 18.55 -32.74 15.76
N GLY A 615 17.90 -33.84 15.35
CA GLY A 615 16.51 -33.81 14.92
C GLY A 615 15.53 -33.37 16.02
N GLU A 616 15.73 -33.81 17.26
CA GLU A 616 14.90 -33.33 18.39
C GLU A 616 15.12 -31.85 18.67
N PHE A 617 16.36 -31.39 18.66
CA PHE A 617 16.67 -29.98 18.83
C PHE A 617 15.91 -29.10 17.82
N ILE A 618 15.90 -29.48 16.54
CA ILE A 618 15.17 -28.75 15.49
C ILE A 618 13.66 -28.77 15.75
N LEU A 619 13.08 -29.92 16.05
CA LEU A 619 11.62 -30.01 16.28
C LEU A 619 11.21 -29.17 17.49
N ARG A 620 11.89 -29.34 18.62
CA ARG A 620 11.48 -28.73 19.90
C ARG A 620 11.60 -27.22 19.89
N ASN A 621 12.45 -26.69 19.04
CA ASN A 621 12.63 -25.27 18.85
C ASN A 621 11.92 -24.71 17.61
N GLY A 622 11.14 -25.51 16.87
CA GLY A 622 10.39 -25.04 15.70
C GLY A 622 11.28 -24.51 14.57
N LEU A 623 12.41 -25.18 14.31
CA LEU A 623 13.42 -24.71 13.34
C LEU A 623 13.23 -25.27 11.92
N ASP A 624 12.21 -26.11 11.69
CA ASP A 624 11.95 -26.71 10.36
C ASP A 624 11.57 -25.67 9.29
N SER A 625 10.95 -24.56 9.68
CA SER A 625 10.56 -23.45 8.81
C SER A 625 11.39 -22.18 9.05
N MET A 626 12.64 -22.35 9.51
CA MET A 626 13.50 -21.22 9.85
C MET A 626 13.70 -20.27 8.64
N PRO A 627 13.43 -18.97 8.77
CA PRO A 627 13.61 -18.02 7.67
C PRO A 627 15.06 -17.94 7.14
N LEU A 628 16.06 -18.29 7.96
CA LEU A 628 17.48 -18.29 7.59
C LEU A 628 17.84 -19.26 6.45
N GLU A 629 17.00 -20.26 6.21
CA GLU A 629 17.21 -21.28 5.16
C GLU A 629 16.47 -20.95 3.87
N HIS A 630 15.67 -19.88 3.85
CA HIS A 630 14.94 -19.44 2.67
C HIS A 630 15.81 -18.51 1.83
N ALA A 631 16.05 -18.89 0.57
CA ALA A 631 16.71 -18.03 -0.40
C ALA A 631 15.85 -16.78 -0.66
N ARG A 632 16.49 -15.62 -0.76
CA ARG A 632 15.83 -14.38 -1.13
C ARG A 632 15.64 -14.30 -2.64
N SER A 633 14.58 -13.61 -3.06
CA SER A 633 14.28 -13.39 -4.49
C SER A 633 15.46 -12.75 -5.22
N ALA A 634 15.74 -13.23 -6.43
CA ALA A 634 16.84 -12.75 -7.24
C ALA A 634 16.80 -11.21 -7.41
N GLY A 635 17.95 -10.57 -7.23
CA GLY A 635 18.10 -9.13 -7.34
C GLY A 635 17.77 -8.36 -6.06
N SER A 636 17.06 -8.95 -5.10
CA SER A 636 16.80 -8.35 -3.77
C SER A 636 18.08 -8.28 -2.93
N LEU A 637 18.14 -7.36 -1.97
CA LEU A 637 19.22 -7.31 -0.98
C LEU A 637 19.35 -8.67 -0.27
N GLY A 638 20.56 -9.19 -0.11
CA GLY A 638 20.84 -10.48 0.52
C GLY A 638 20.50 -11.68 -0.37
N SER A 639 20.46 -11.52 -1.69
CA SER A 639 20.19 -12.62 -2.65
C SER A 639 21.44 -13.25 -3.24
N SER A 640 22.65 -12.75 -2.93
CA SER A 640 23.88 -13.43 -3.29
C SER A 640 24.02 -14.79 -2.58
N ALA A 641 24.92 -15.65 -3.08
CA ALA A 641 25.17 -16.94 -2.43
C ALA A 641 25.67 -16.75 -0.99
N SER A 642 25.25 -17.62 -0.07
CA SER A 642 25.75 -17.63 1.30
C SER A 642 27.18 -18.16 1.35
N ASP A 643 28.02 -17.55 2.18
CA ASP A 643 29.39 -18.01 2.40
C ASP A 643 29.50 -19.30 3.22
N PHE A 644 28.43 -19.70 3.92
CA PHE A 644 28.37 -20.96 4.66
C PHE A 644 28.38 -22.17 3.69
N LYS A 645 29.32 -23.09 3.91
CA LYS A 645 29.47 -24.30 3.10
C LYS A 645 28.67 -25.46 3.68
N GLY A 646 28.29 -26.41 2.81
CA GLY A 646 27.56 -27.62 3.18
C GLY A 646 26.05 -27.48 2.97
N GLN A 647 25.35 -28.61 3.00
CA GLN A 647 23.88 -28.64 2.96
C GLN A 647 23.34 -28.49 4.38
N THR A 648 22.19 -27.85 4.51
CA THR A 648 21.47 -27.77 5.79
C THR A 648 20.98 -29.15 6.18
N PHE A 649 21.23 -29.52 7.43
CA PHE A 649 20.68 -30.72 8.02
C PHE A 649 19.15 -30.65 8.01
N SER A 650 18.51 -31.72 7.51
CA SER A 650 17.09 -31.93 7.67
C SER A 650 16.85 -33.12 8.59
N ARG A 651 15.76 -33.05 9.38
CA ARG A 651 15.44 -34.14 10.31
C ARG A 651 15.17 -35.44 9.56
N LEU A 652 14.52 -35.37 8.40
CA LEU A 652 14.21 -36.54 7.59
C LEU A 652 15.47 -37.25 7.08
N GLU A 653 16.45 -36.52 6.55
CA GLU A 653 17.72 -37.12 6.10
C GLU A 653 18.50 -37.71 7.28
N GLY A 654 18.48 -37.04 8.44
CA GLY A 654 19.02 -37.61 9.68
C GLY A 654 18.40 -38.95 10.04
N TYR A 655 17.06 -39.02 10.07
CA TYR A 655 16.35 -40.27 10.38
C TYR A 655 16.61 -41.36 9.33
N LYS A 656 16.65 -41.02 8.03
CA LYS A 656 16.99 -41.96 6.95
C LYS A 656 18.36 -42.59 7.16
N GLN A 657 19.36 -41.80 7.56
CA GLN A 657 20.69 -42.31 7.85
C GLN A 657 20.70 -43.29 9.04
N VAL A 658 19.96 -43.00 10.10
CA VAL A 658 19.83 -43.91 11.26
C VAL A 658 19.12 -45.21 10.87
N ILE A 659 18.04 -45.13 10.08
CA ILE A 659 17.29 -46.30 9.60
C ILE A 659 18.19 -47.22 8.75
N ALA A 660 18.96 -46.62 7.84
CA ALA A 660 19.86 -47.33 6.94
C ALA A 660 21.11 -47.90 7.64
N ASN A 661 21.52 -47.36 8.80
CA ASN A 661 22.71 -47.80 9.51
C ASN A 661 22.50 -49.20 10.13
N PRO A 662 23.18 -50.27 9.67
CA PRO A 662 22.98 -51.62 10.19
C PRO A 662 23.49 -51.78 11.64
N LYS A 663 24.40 -50.90 12.09
CA LYS A 663 24.96 -50.90 13.44
C LYS A 663 24.20 -50.00 14.41
N ALA A 664 23.15 -49.32 13.96
CA ALA A 664 22.37 -48.45 14.85
C ALA A 664 21.73 -49.27 15.99
N PRO A 665 21.85 -48.81 17.25
CA PRO A 665 21.16 -49.43 18.37
C PRO A 665 19.67 -49.59 18.11
N ARG A 666 19.08 -50.63 18.71
CA ARG A 666 17.68 -51.01 18.50
C ARG A 666 16.73 -49.83 18.74
N ASP A 667 16.93 -49.10 19.83
CA ASP A 667 16.06 -48.00 20.23
C ASP A 667 16.23 -46.77 19.34
N ASP A 668 17.46 -46.43 18.95
CA ASP A 668 17.72 -45.31 18.03
C ASP A 668 17.08 -45.55 16.67
N LYS A 669 17.13 -46.79 16.17
CA LYS A 669 16.49 -47.17 14.91
C LYS A 669 14.96 -47.17 15.01
N ALA A 670 14.40 -47.70 16.10
CA ALA A 670 12.96 -47.64 16.36
C ALA A 670 12.47 -46.18 16.44
N TYR A 671 13.23 -45.32 17.10
CA TYR A 671 12.93 -43.91 17.22
C TYR A 671 13.00 -43.16 15.90
N ALA A 672 14.05 -43.40 15.10
CA ALA A 672 14.19 -42.79 13.77
C ALA A 672 13.04 -43.18 12.84
N LEU A 673 12.62 -44.46 12.83
CA LEU A 673 11.44 -44.92 12.08
C LEU A 673 10.18 -44.18 12.53
N PHE A 674 9.96 -44.08 13.84
CA PHE A 674 8.82 -43.37 14.42
C PHE A 674 8.78 -41.90 13.99
N ARG A 675 9.93 -41.21 14.03
CA ARG A 675 10.01 -39.80 13.66
C ARG A 675 9.92 -39.56 12.16
N ALA A 676 10.53 -40.40 11.34
CA ALA A 676 10.43 -40.33 9.90
C ALA A 676 8.98 -40.47 9.40
N ILE A 677 8.16 -41.31 10.05
CA ILE A 677 6.73 -41.42 9.72
C ILE A 677 5.95 -40.18 10.18
N ASN A 678 6.25 -39.67 11.39
CA ASN A 678 5.59 -38.46 11.91
C ASN A 678 5.96 -37.18 11.15
N CYS A 679 7.02 -37.17 10.34
CA CYS A 679 7.29 -36.07 9.41
C CYS A 679 6.12 -35.78 8.46
N TYR A 680 5.28 -36.78 8.21
CA TYR A 680 4.13 -36.68 7.32
C TYR A 680 2.81 -36.44 8.06
N ALA A 681 2.82 -36.40 9.39
CA ALA A 681 1.60 -36.24 10.18
C ALA A 681 1.22 -34.76 10.35
N PRO A 682 -0.09 -34.40 10.36
CA PRO A 682 -1.25 -35.18 9.92
C PRO A 682 -1.60 -34.94 8.43
N SER A 683 -0.85 -34.09 7.73
CA SER A 683 -1.25 -33.60 6.39
C SER A 683 -0.90 -34.54 5.24
N GLY A 684 0.01 -35.50 5.47
CA GLY A 684 0.62 -36.33 4.44
C GLY A 684 1.78 -35.67 3.69
N TYR A 685 2.09 -34.40 3.99
CA TYR A 685 3.23 -33.66 3.44
C TYR A 685 4.44 -33.71 4.39
N ASN A 686 5.65 -33.72 3.83
CA ASN A 686 6.87 -33.69 4.61
C ASN A 686 7.06 -32.34 5.33
N SER A 687 7.08 -32.36 6.66
CA SER A 687 7.32 -31.21 7.54
C SER A 687 8.71 -31.21 8.19
N CYS A 688 9.60 -32.14 7.82
CA CYS A 688 10.92 -32.35 8.43
C CYS A 688 12.09 -31.81 7.58
N GLY A 689 11.80 -31.16 6.46
CA GLY A 689 12.77 -30.79 5.43
C GLY A 689 13.35 -32.00 4.67
N GLY A 690 14.28 -31.73 3.76
CA GLY A 690 14.93 -32.76 2.93
C GLY A 690 14.07 -33.22 1.75
N GLU A 691 14.55 -34.24 1.03
CA GLU A 691 13.84 -34.78 -0.13
C GLU A 691 12.63 -35.62 0.32
N ASP A 692 11.48 -35.33 -0.29
CA ASP A 692 10.25 -36.08 -0.04
C ASP A 692 10.39 -37.56 -0.42
N VAL A 693 9.67 -38.45 0.27
CA VAL A 693 9.68 -39.88 -0.01
C VAL A 693 8.33 -40.43 -0.45
N ASP A 694 8.40 -41.42 -1.34
CA ASP A 694 7.20 -42.07 -1.85
C ASP A 694 6.39 -42.77 -0.74
N LYS A 695 5.10 -42.99 -1.01
CA LYS A 695 4.20 -43.66 -0.06
C LYS A 695 4.61 -45.12 0.21
N ALA A 696 5.30 -45.77 -0.71
CA ALA A 696 5.70 -47.17 -0.59
C ALA A 696 6.81 -47.34 0.45
N LEU A 697 7.81 -46.45 0.46
CA LEU A 697 8.90 -46.39 1.40
C LEU A 697 8.39 -46.05 2.80
N ARG A 698 7.49 -45.06 2.92
CA ARG A 698 6.81 -44.73 4.19
C ARG A 698 6.06 -45.93 4.77
N LYS A 699 5.30 -46.63 3.94
CA LYS A 699 4.62 -47.88 4.33
C LYS A 699 5.63 -48.97 4.73
N GLY A 700 6.78 -49.03 4.06
CA GLY A 700 7.92 -49.87 4.42
C GLY A 700 8.42 -49.58 5.82
N TRP A 701 8.69 -48.31 6.15
CA TRP A 701 9.11 -47.88 7.49
C TRP A 701 8.07 -48.23 8.57
N PHE A 702 6.78 -47.99 8.30
CA PHE A 702 5.72 -48.35 9.24
C PHE A 702 5.67 -49.86 9.51
N ARG A 703 5.73 -50.68 8.45
CA ARG A 703 5.80 -52.14 8.60
C ARG A 703 7.02 -52.56 9.39
N GLN A 704 8.19 -51.99 9.09
CA GLN A 704 9.43 -52.28 9.79
C GLN A 704 9.32 -51.95 11.28
N LEU A 705 8.74 -50.80 11.63
CA LEU A 705 8.49 -50.42 13.03
C LEU A 705 7.54 -51.42 13.71
N LYS A 706 6.44 -51.78 13.05
CA LYS A 706 5.39 -52.66 13.59
C LYS A 706 5.74 -54.13 13.65
N SER A 707 6.68 -54.62 12.83
CA SER A 707 7.12 -56.01 12.87
C SER A 707 8.39 -56.17 13.71
N GLY A 708 9.33 -55.24 13.57
CA GLY A 708 10.67 -55.35 14.17
C GLY A 708 10.83 -54.69 15.53
N PHE A 709 9.96 -53.75 15.89
CA PHE A 709 10.11 -52.88 17.07
C PHE A 709 8.78 -52.61 17.79
N ALA A 710 7.79 -53.50 17.64
CA ALA A 710 6.44 -53.35 18.18
C ALA A 710 6.37 -53.26 19.71
N ASP A 711 7.38 -53.79 20.39
CA ASP A 711 7.54 -53.82 21.84
C ASP A 711 8.05 -52.49 22.42
N THR A 712 8.74 -51.68 21.59
CA THR A 712 9.22 -50.34 21.96
C THR A 712 8.05 -49.38 22.20
N GLN A 713 8.27 -48.35 23.02
CA GLN A 713 7.23 -47.32 23.27
C GLN A 713 6.75 -46.65 21.97
N TRP A 714 7.65 -46.43 21.02
CA TRP A 714 7.36 -45.78 19.74
C TRP A 714 6.58 -46.69 18.79
N GLY A 715 6.93 -47.98 18.77
CA GLY A 715 6.16 -48.99 18.03
C GLY A 715 4.74 -49.15 18.56
N LYS A 716 4.55 -49.03 19.88
CA LYS A 716 3.23 -49.05 20.53
C LYS A 716 2.41 -47.78 20.26
N SER A 717 3.03 -46.61 20.36
CA SER A 717 2.33 -45.32 20.28
C SER A 717 1.92 -44.91 18.87
N LEU A 718 2.68 -45.30 17.83
CA LEU A 718 2.38 -44.90 16.45
C LEU A 718 1.20 -45.69 15.88
N GLN A 719 0.02 -45.10 15.81
CA GLN A 719 -1.19 -45.82 15.35
C GLN A 719 -1.32 -45.88 13.81
N TYR A 720 -0.97 -44.80 13.13
CA TYR A 720 -1.21 -44.61 11.70
C TYR A 720 0.10 -44.47 10.92
N TYR A 721 0.04 -44.75 9.61
CA TYR A 721 1.03 -44.29 8.64
C TYR A 721 0.41 -43.14 7.84
N TRP A 722 1.19 -42.09 7.57
CA TRP A 722 0.75 -40.86 6.92
C TRP A 722 1.30 -40.70 5.50
#